data_AF-A0A420HXZ6-F1
#
_entry.id   AF-A0A420HXZ6-F1
#
_cell.length_a   1.000
_cell.length_b   1.000
_cell.length_c   1.000
_cell.angle_alpha   90.00
_cell.angle_beta   90.00
_cell.angle_gamma   90.00
#
_symmetry.space_group_name_H-M   'P 1'
#
loop_
_entity.id
_entity.type
_entity.pdbx_description
1 polymer ?
#
loop_
_entity_poly.entity_id
_entity_poly.type
_entity_poly.pdbx_seq_one_letter_code
_entity_poly.pdbx_strand_id
1 'polypeptide(L)'
;MAGQGYHTPCDKFLNNDEVSHLYRKNNTHCTQMHGPSQSMPPVSLGQHQHSSSSGYSIGQYSMPSQIRSVKQPHHTSSRPFTPQKGSRMYPISPNNQTQDVSLQRRLGNTLKTNSHISEKKPAQRELDLGKLFISMAEEYFEAGYQLTAYAAHSLSEDYNEKRQKLVALGLGCLETALKRVTGLDPRDEACIRLRYAGVLFEETENAMEAETALSIGIELCERNHYYDLKYSMYFLLAQCVAKSNIKASMKALDTHISEVETFSNISWVYAFRFLRASYSLECSTFIDNNAAVRNLRAISLLAEQRGDRPIHFVASLMIVIAYLRISGPEASQNLKSSMATVWSHQTDASCCITPLIILAHTLDLACCIREGDPQTMMNKLQAARSAMDTSIRNKDWSSSDIISIPIPSSINSSHVVSPDSGNVFNIGDNGADNLIITLLDQKGAYCISCLLYGVVLLNRSANERLPALKYLYQGLSILEKDDDSKSSNCLSNRTSSNLAAKHQWRVQILCYIRTYIAFCHSLSAEWSQLKICLENLQKAIDNLEVPMKRHFQSLIIYLSGVYYQGSGDLDTALEIFQDSRFKLPAEKTSNISSIEQMEFDIAILAGLNALLILQHQKWFDPVRNKNMLNMLEPVCLNHANQDIVNAFNLAMVTVKTNSPKTFIEIKHHLSAALNGAKKTNNSQLLSITVTLMFSTFFVGRIGKQAENGAQAASRTAARSGNPLWMSVTDNLLAQCNELHGKAEDAKATMALALESAGKLSLKP
;
A
#
# COMPACT_ATOMS: atom_id res chain seq x y z
N MET A 1 63.49 16.65 -2.03
CA MET A 1 63.85 15.31 -1.54
C MET A 1 62.56 14.53 -1.34
N ALA A 2 62.54 13.30 -1.88
CA ALA A 2 61.41 12.40 -2.19
C ALA A 2 60.33 12.22 -1.10
N GLY A 3 59.09 11.81 -1.35
CA GLY A 3 58.41 11.26 -2.52
C GLY A 3 56.95 10.92 -2.16
N GLN A 4 56.11 10.73 -3.19
CA GLN A 4 54.66 10.46 -3.14
C GLN A 4 54.29 9.10 -2.52
N GLY A 5 53.04 8.94 -2.07
CA GLY A 5 52.41 7.64 -1.85
C GLY A 5 50.99 7.71 -1.32
N TYR A 6 50.00 7.58 -2.21
CA TYR A 6 48.59 7.30 -1.92
C TYR A 6 48.43 5.97 -1.17
N HIS A 7 47.52 5.89 -0.19
CA HIS A 7 46.70 4.70 0.06
C HIS A 7 45.51 5.01 1.00
N THR A 8 44.31 4.75 0.48
CA THR A 8 43.04 4.53 1.19
C THR A 8 43.14 3.36 2.18
N PRO A 9 42.26 3.34 3.20
CA PRO A 9 41.70 2.08 3.66
C PRO A 9 40.16 2.09 3.64
N CYS A 10 39.61 1.28 2.73
CA CYS A 10 38.39 0.53 2.95
C CYS A 10 38.64 -0.56 4.02
N ASP A 11 37.54 -1.11 4.53
CA ASP A 11 37.43 -2.33 5.34
C ASP A 11 37.84 -2.23 6.81
N LYS A 12 36.83 -2.07 7.67
CA LYS A 12 36.72 -2.67 9.03
C LYS A 12 35.39 -2.27 9.70
N PHE A 13 34.30 -2.95 9.35
CA PHE A 13 33.13 -3.09 10.23
C PHE A 13 32.40 -4.40 9.93
N LEU A 14 33.12 -5.51 10.13
CA LEU A 14 32.58 -6.83 10.42
C LEU A 14 33.44 -7.39 11.56
N ASN A 15 32.78 -8.05 12.52
CA ASN A 15 33.24 -8.56 13.82
C ASN A 15 33.08 -7.59 15.00
N ASN A 16 31.92 -7.71 15.65
CA ASN A 16 31.81 -7.70 17.11
C ASN A 16 30.79 -8.78 17.52
N ASP A 17 31.15 -10.04 17.23
CA ASP A 17 30.63 -11.22 17.91
C ASP A 17 31.43 -11.41 19.20
N GLU A 18 31.22 -10.58 20.22
CA GLU A 18 31.84 -10.81 21.54
C GLU A 18 31.17 -10.02 22.69
N VAL A 19 29.82 -10.08 22.81
CA VAL A 19 29.13 -9.73 24.07
C VAL A 19 27.93 -10.67 24.33
N SER A 20 28.09 -11.96 24.04
CA SER A 20 27.01 -12.96 24.19
C SER A 20 27.36 -14.13 25.14
N HIS A 21 28.42 -14.03 25.96
CA HIS A 21 28.93 -15.18 26.72
C HIS A 21 29.08 -15.03 28.24
N LEU A 22 28.41 -14.08 28.91
CA LEU A 22 28.51 -13.93 30.38
C LEU A 22 27.23 -14.06 31.22
N TYR A 23 26.11 -14.55 30.65
CA TYR A 23 24.93 -14.93 31.46
C TYR A 23 24.36 -16.29 31.06
N ARG A 24 25.20 -17.34 31.10
CA ARG A 24 24.71 -18.72 31.03
C ARG A 24 25.65 -19.72 31.69
N LYS A 25 25.68 -19.75 33.03
CA LYS A 25 26.00 -20.93 33.84
C LYS A 25 25.80 -20.61 35.32
N ASN A 26 24.64 -21.04 35.86
CA ASN A 26 24.48 -21.66 37.17
C ASN A 26 22.98 -21.87 37.43
N ASN A 27 22.49 -23.04 37.04
CA ASN A 27 21.44 -23.79 37.78
C ASN A 27 21.09 -25.06 37.01
N THR A 28 21.93 -26.08 37.17
CA THR A 28 21.53 -27.49 37.03
C THR A 28 21.48 -28.08 38.43
N HIS A 29 20.30 -27.99 39.05
CA HIS A 29 19.74 -28.97 39.98
C HIS A 29 18.36 -28.47 40.42
N CYS A 30 17.30 -29.00 39.82
CA CYS A 30 15.97 -28.91 40.36
C CYS A 30 15.41 -30.32 40.48
N THR A 31 15.51 -30.82 41.70
CA THR A 31 14.90 -32.04 42.21
C THR A 31 13.38 -31.93 42.05
N GLN A 32 12.76 -32.97 41.50
CA GLN A 32 11.32 -33.16 41.55
C GLN A 32 10.85 -33.13 43.01
N MET A 33 9.94 -32.21 43.32
CA MET A 33 9.09 -32.29 44.51
C MET A 33 7.66 -31.98 44.11
N HIS A 34 6.83 -33.03 44.19
CA HIS A 34 5.38 -32.97 44.17
C HIS A 34 4.85 -32.08 45.31
N GLY A 35 3.83 -31.27 45.02
CA GLY A 35 3.01 -30.56 46.00
C GLY A 35 1.70 -30.07 45.36
N PRO A 36 0.57 -30.02 46.11
CA PRO A 36 -0.70 -30.54 45.62
C PRO A 36 -1.66 -29.49 45.04
N SER A 37 -2.47 -29.96 44.09
CA SER A 37 -3.69 -29.33 43.60
C SER A 37 -4.75 -29.29 44.71
N GLN A 38 -5.22 -28.11 45.09
CA GLN A 38 -6.47 -27.98 45.86
C GLN A 38 -7.51 -27.19 45.08
N SER A 39 -8.62 -27.89 44.89
CA SER A 39 -9.89 -27.54 44.30
C SER A 39 -10.69 -26.56 45.17
N MET A 40 -11.54 -25.77 44.52
CA MET A 40 -12.70 -25.14 45.17
C MET A 40 -13.96 -25.97 44.88
N PRO A 41 -14.96 -25.98 45.80
CA PRO A 41 -15.95 -27.06 45.91
C PRO A 41 -17.13 -26.94 44.93
N PRO A 42 -17.86 -28.05 44.66
CA PRO A 42 -18.98 -28.09 43.75
C PRO A 42 -20.30 -27.72 44.45
N VAL A 43 -21.22 -27.09 43.71
CA VAL A 43 -22.63 -26.94 44.10
C VAL A 43 -23.43 -27.95 43.29
N SER A 44 -24.04 -28.90 44.00
CA SER A 44 -24.95 -29.92 43.49
C SER A 44 -26.40 -29.48 43.68
N LEU A 45 -27.25 -29.75 42.69
CA LEU A 45 -28.69 -29.92 42.88
C LEU A 45 -29.31 -30.69 41.69
N GLY A 46 -29.74 -31.92 41.99
CA GLY A 46 -31.03 -32.50 41.56
C GLY A 46 -31.15 -33.06 40.13
N GLN A 47 -30.92 -34.38 39.99
CA GLN A 47 -31.44 -35.20 38.89
C GLN A 47 -32.93 -35.51 39.08
N HIS A 48 -33.71 -35.44 38.00
CA HIS A 48 -34.82 -36.38 37.76
C HIS A 48 -34.68 -36.97 36.36
N GLN A 49 -34.65 -38.31 36.30
CA GLN A 49 -34.72 -39.10 35.08
C GLN A 49 -36.18 -39.22 34.62
N HIS A 50 -36.42 -39.18 33.31
CA HIS A 50 -37.19 -40.23 32.63
C HIS A 50 -36.87 -40.26 31.12
N SER A 51 -36.75 -41.48 30.65
CA SER A 51 -36.48 -41.97 29.31
C SER A 51 -37.67 -41.83 28.36
N SER A 52 -37.44 -41.57 27.07
CA SER A 52 -37.97 -42.39 25.95
C SER A 52 -37.52 -41.89 24.57
N SER A 53 -37.18 -42.87 23.74
CA SER A 53 -36.86 -42.82 22.31
C SER A 53 -38.05 -42.44 21.43
N SER A 54 -37.82 -41.74 20.32
CA SER A 54 -38.37 -42.04 18.97
C SER A 54 -37.83 -41.06 17.93
N GLY A 55 -37.65 -41.54 16.70
CA GLY A 55 -36.92 -40.86 15.62
C GLY A 55 -37.73 -39.91 14.73
N TYR A 56 -37.30 -39.87 13.46
CA TYR A 56 -37.69 -39.01 12.32
C TYR A 56 -37.04 -37.62 12.31
N SER A 57 -36.75 -36.97 11.18
CA SER A 57 -36.47 -37.31 9.78
C SER A 57 -36.10 -35.99 9.10
N ILE A 58 -35.41 -36.11 7.97
CA ILE A 58 -35.01 -35.06 7.03
C ILE A 58 -36.19 -34.16 6.63
N GLY A 59 -35.97 -32.83 6.59
CA GLY A 59 -36.92 -31.85 6.09
C GLY A 59 -36.21 -30.66 5.43
N GLN A 60 -36.11 -30.71 4.10
CA GLN A 60 -35.83 -29.58 3.23
C GLN A 60 -36.99 -28.58 3.28
N TYR A 61 -36.71 -27.28 3.34
CA TYR A 61 -37.72 -26.24 3.09
C TYR A 61 -37.42 -25.46 1.81
N SER A 62 -38.34 -25.65 0.88
CA SER A 62 -38.50 -25.01 -0.42
C SER A 62 -39.11 -23.61 -0.26
N MET A 63 -38.62 -22.67 -1.06
CA MET A 63 -39.20 -21.33 -1.25
C MET A 63 -40.51 -21.42 -2.06
N PRO A 64 -41.53 -20.58 -1.78
CA PRO A 64 -42.74 -20.51 -2.59
C PRO A 64 -42.63 -19.47 -3.71
N SER A 65 -42.91 -19.92 -4.93
CA SER A 65 -43.16 -19.12 -6.12
C SER A 65 -44.54 -18.45 -6.05
N GLN A 66 -44.63 -17.15 -6.28
CA GLN A 66 -45.90 -16.50 -6.67
C GLN A 66 -45.78 -15.85 -8.05
N ILE A 67 -46.65 -16.34 -8.92
CA ILE A 67 -46.95 -15.90 -10.27
C ILE A 67 -47.82 -14.64 -10.18
N ARG A 68 -47.45 -13.58 -10.90
CA ARG A 68 -48.41 -12.54 -11.31
C ARG A 68 -48.09 -12.07 -12.73
N SER A 69 -49.02 -12.34 -13.63
CA SER A 69 -48.95 -12.02 -15.05
C SER A 69 -49.98 -10.95 -15.43
N VAL A 70 -49.68 -10.31 -16.58
CA VAL A 70 -50.55 -9.60 -17.54
C VAL A 70 -50.78 -8.09 -17.31
N LYS A 71 -50.18 -7.25 -18.16
CA LYS A 71 -50.85 -6.60 -19.34
C LYS A 71 -49.87 -5.73 -20.16
N GLN A 72 -49.60 -6.16 -21.39
CA GLN A 72 -49.24 -5.31 -22.53
C GLN A 72 -50.51 -4.85 -23.26
N PRO A 73 -50.45 -3.77 -24.06
CA PRO A 73 -51.23 -3.64 -25.28
C PRO A 73 -50.36 -3.68 -26.55
N HIS A 74 -51.00 -4.15 -27.61
CA HIS A 74 -50.47 -4.65 -28.87
C HIS A 74 -50.67 -3.67 -30.06
N HIS A 75 -49.75 -3.80 -31.03
CA HIS A 75 -49.91 -3.77 -32.52
C HIS A 75 -50.19 -2.49 -33.32
N THR A 76 -49.32 -2.23 -34.33
CA THR A 76 -49.52 -2.33 -35.81
C THR A 76 -48.29 -1.69 -36.51
N SER A 77 -47.79 -2.01 -37.73
CA SER A 77 -47.96 -3.07 -38.73
C SER A 77 -46.78 -3.02 -39.75
N SER A 78 -46.36 -4.21 -40.20
CA SER A 78 -45.63 -4.69 -41.41
C SER A 78 -45.11 -3.77 -42.56
N ARG A 79 -43.90 -4.06 -43.08
CA ARG A 79 -43.66 -4.93 -44.28
C ARG A 79 -42.15 -5.21 -44.58
N PRO A 80 -41.82 -6.34 -45.25
CA PRO A 80 -40.44 -6.83 -45.49
C PRO A 80 -39.96 -6.64 -46.95
N PHE A 81 -38.64 -6.62 -47.18
CA PHE A 81 -38.04 -6.87 -48.49
C PHE A 81 -36.85 -7.83 -48.40
N THR A 82 -36.78 -8.67 -49.44
CA THR A 82 -36.00 -9.88 -49.68
C THR A 82 -34.52 -9.63 -50.04
N PRO A 83 -33.65 -10.66 -49.92
CA PRO A 83 -32.25 -10.60 -50.34
C PRO A 83 -32.08 -11.00 -51.81
N GLN A 84 -31.27 -10.26 -52.58
CA GLN A 84 -30.85 -10.65 -53.92
C GLN A 84 -29.36 -11.00 -54.00
N LYS A 85 -29.14 -12.11 -54.70
CA LYS A 85 -27.88 -12.75 -55.09
C LYS A 85 -27.06 -11.88 -56.06
N GLY A 86 -25.74 -12.01 -55.97
CA GLY A 86 -24.79 -11.66 -57.02
C GLY A 86 -23.54 -12.54 -56.91
N SER A 87 -23.58 -13.72 -57.55
CA SER A 87 -22.47 -14.67 -57.65
C SER A 87 -21.51 -14.27 -58.77
N ARG A 88 -20.20 -14.35 -58.53
CA ARG A 88 -19.20 -14.75 -59.55
C ARG A 88 -18.12 -15.65 -58.93
N MET A 89 -18.34 -16.96 -59.11
CA MET A 89 -17.39 -18.06 -59.31
C MET A 89 -16.31 -17.67 -60.36
N TYR A 90 -15.08 -18.21 -60.48
CA TYR A 90 -14.22 -19.29 -59.93
C TYR A 90 -12.83 -19.08 -60.66
N PRO A 91 -11.78 -19.94 -60.66
CA PRO A 91 -11.45 -21.16 -59.89
C PRO A 91 -9.99 -21.23 -59.37
N ILE A 92 -9.72 -22.35 -58.69
CA ILE A 92 -8.47 -22.85 -58.11
C ILE A 92 -7.75 -23.82 -59.08
N SER A 93 -6.41 -23.68 -59.18
CA SER A 93 -5.32 -24.67 -59.48
C SER A 93 -5.29 -25.42 -60.83
N PRO A 94 -4.18 -26.12 -61.24
CA PRO A 94 -2.94 -26.49 -60.54
C PRO A 94 -1.58 -26.38 -61.33
N ASN A 95 -0.50 -26.49 -60.54
CA ASN A 95 0.84 -27.09 -60.76
C ASN A 95 1.23 -27.70 -62.14
N ASN A 96 2.42 -27.34 -62.66
CA ASN A 96 3.44 -28.30 -63.16
C ASN A 96 4.77 -27.62 -63.60
N GLN A 97 5.85 -28.00 -62.90
CA GLN A 97 7.17 -28.46 -63.36
C GLN A 97 7.92 -27.82 -64.56
N THR A 98 9.18 -27.46 -64.23
CA THR A 98 10.44 -27.61 -65.00
C THR A 98 10.65 -26.84 -66.31
N GLN A 99 11.66 -25.97 -66.36
CA GLN A 99 12.99 -26.31 -66.93
C GLN A 99 14.01 -25.16 -66.79
N ASP A 100 15.24 -25.58 -66.49
CA ASP A 100 16.51 -24.86 -66.47
C ASP A 100 16.98 -24.37 -67.86
N VAL A 101 18.12 -23.65 -67.84
CA VAL A 101 19.16 -23.55 -68.89
C VAL A 101 19.30 -22.16 -69.57
N SER A 102 20.09 -21.32 -68.87
CA SER A 102 21.35 -20.67 -69.30
C SER A 102 21.54 -19.94 -70.65
N LEU A 103 22.15 -18.75 -70.52
CA LEU A 103 23.28 -18.19 -71.29
C LEU A 103 23.18 -18.09 -72.82
N GLN A 104 23.21 -16.86 -73.35
CA GLN A 104 24.30 -16.46 -74.27
C GLN A 104 24.43 -14.95 -74.54
N ARG A 105 25.67 -14.49 -74.37
CA ARG A 105 26.30 -13.24 -74.84
C ARG A 105 26.16 -13.02 -76.36
N ARG A 106 26.13 -11.73 -76.76
CA ARG A 106 27.07 -11.08 -77.71
C ARG A 106 26.80 -9.56 -77.72
N LEU A 107 27.68 -8.71 -77.18
CA LEU A 107 28.87 -8.07 -77.78
C LEU A 107 28.60 -7.28 -79.07
N GLY A 108 28.77 -5.95 -78.99
CA GLY A 108 29.52 -5.21 -80.01
C GLY A 108 28.94 -3.88 -80.52
N ASN A 109 29.43 -2.78 -79.94
CA ASN A 109 29.85 -1.51 -80.60
C ASN A 109 28.71 -0.59 -81.13
N THR A 110 28.76 0.74 -81.07
CA THR A 110 29.90 1.66 -81.11
C THR A 110 29.46 3.05 -80.62
N LEU A 111 30.38 3.75 -79.97
CA LEU A 111 30.27 5.13 -79.50
C LEU A 111 30.00 6.13 -80.63
N LYS A 112 29.07 7.07 -80.41
CA LYS A 112 29.21 8.45 -80.89
C LYS A 112 28.90 9.42 -79.76
N THR A 113 29.99 9.99 -79.29
CA THR A 113 30.13 11.26 -78.58
C THR A 113 29.21 12.34 -79.13
N ASN A 114 28.41 12.96 -78.25
CA ASN A 114 28.20 14.39 -78.31
C ASN A 114 28.12 14.95 -76.89
N SER A 115 29.08 15.82 -76.60
CA SER A 115 29.32 16.53 -75.37
C SER A 115 28.34 17.70 -75.26
N HIS A 116 27.35 17.57 -74.39
CA HIS A 116 26.75 18.73 -73.72
C HIS A 116 27.21 18.71 -72.27
N ILE A 117 28.13 19.64 -71.99
CA ILE A 117 28.40 20.17 -70.66
C ILE A 117 27.06 20.73 -70.17
N SER A 118 26.40 19.99 -69.28
CA SER A 118 25.41 20.56 -68.39
C SER A 118 26.00 20.46 -66.98
N GLU A 119 26.20 21.62 -66.40
CA GLU A 119 26.85 21.86 -65.13
C GLU A 119 26.35 20.90 -64.06
N LYS A 120 27.28 20.15 -63.44
CA LYS A 120 27.03 19.50 -62.16
C LYS A 120 26.73 20.60 -61.14
N LYS A 121 25.44 20.87 -60.93
CA LYS A 121 24.97 21.42 -59.65
C LYS A 121 25.55 20.50 -58.56
N PRO A 122 26.24 21.03 -57.53
CA PRO A 122 26.66 20.17 -56.44
C PRO A 122 25.39 19.54 -55.90
N ALA A 123 25.37 18.20 -55.80
CA ALA A 123 24.39 17.50 -55.00
C ALA A 123 24.60 17.99 -53.57
N GLN A 124 23.92 19.10 -53.21
CA GLN A 124 23.64 19.41 -51.83
C GLN A 124 22.98 18.14 -51.31
N ARG A 125 23.66 17.44 -50.39
CA ARG A 125 22.98 16.47 -49.54
C ARG A 125 21.79 17.23 -48.99
N GLU A 126 20.58 16.92 -49.44
CA GLU A 126 19.37 17.43 -48.81
C GLU A 126 19.50 17.01 -47.36
N LEU A 127 19.81 17.97 -46.50
CA LEU A 127 19.76 17.77 -45.06
C LEU A 127 18.33 17.36 -44.78
N ASP A 128 18.16 16.17 -44.22
CA ASP A 128 16.87 15.72 -43.73
C ASP A 128 16.50 16.61 -42.54
N LEU A 129 15.88 17.74 -42.85
CA LEU A 129 15.51 18.78 -41.90
C LEU A 129 14.61 18.20 -40.81
N GLY A 130 13.77 17.21 -41.14
CA GLY A 130 12.96 16.47 -40.18
C GLY A 130 13.81 15.77 -39.12
N LYS A 131 14.79 14.96 -39.55
CA LYS A 131 15.72 14.29 -38.62
C LYS A 131 16.54 15.27 -37.79
N LEU A 132 16.97 16.39 -38.38
CA LEU A 132 17.70 17.43 -37.64
C LEU A 132 16.85 18.04 -36.52
N PHE A 133 15.58 18.38 -36.80
CA PHE A 133 14.68 18.91 -35.76
C PHE A 133 14.40 17.90 -34.65
N ILE A 134 14.26 16.62 -34.98
CA ILE A 134 14.10 15.55 -33.98
C ILE A 134 15.35 15.45 -33.10
N SER A 135 16.54 15.39 -33.70
CA SER A 135 17.79 15.29 -32.92
C SER A 135 18.00 16.51 -32.02
N MET A 136 17.74 17.73 -32.51
CA MET A 136 17.80 18.93 -31.68
C MET A 136 16.78 18.91 -30.54
N ALA A 137 15.56 18.44 -30.81
CA ALA A 137 14.54 18.31 -29.77
C ALA A 137 15.00 17.37 -28.65
N GLU A 138 15.54 16.20 -28.99
CA GLU A 138 16.05 15.23 -28.00
C GLU A 138 17.24 15.77 -27.20
N GLU A 139 18.16 16.52 -27.83
CA GLU A 139 19.25 17.18 -27.11
C GLU A 139 18.73 18.25 -26.12
N TYR A 140 17.71 19.02 -26.51
CA TYR A 140 17.10 20.00 -25.61
C TYR A 140 16.34 19.34 -24.46
N PHE A 141 15.63 18.23 -24.72
CA PHE A 141 14.97 17.47 -23.65
C PHE A 141 15.98 16.88 -22.68
N GLU A 142 17.05 16.24 -23.18
CA GLU A 142 18.11 15.68 -22.34
C GLU A 142 18.80 16.75 -21.49
N ALA A 143 19.15 17.90 -22.09
CA ALA A 143 19.70 19.04 -21.35
C ALA A 143 18.72 19.57 -20.28
N GLY A 144 17.42 19.59 -20.59
CA GLY A 144 16.37 19.92 -19.63
C GLY A 144 16.29 18.93 -18.47
N TYR A 145 16.32 17.62 -18.74
CA TYR A 145 16.23 16.57 -17.72
C TYR A 145 17.44 16.55 -16.78
N GLN A 146 18.63 16.87 -17.28
CA GLN A 146 19.81 17.04 -16.44
C GLN A 146 19.64 18.19 -15.44
N LEU A 147 18.94 19.26 -15.83
CA LEU A 147 18.60 20.38 -14.93
C LEU A 147 17.47 20.06 -13.95
N THR A 148 16.58 19.09 -14.25
CA THR A 148 15.50 18.65 -13.34
C THR A 148 16.02 18.23 -11.98
N ALA A 149 17.14 17.50 -11.95
CA ALA A 149 17.79 17.14 -10.70
C ALA A 149 18.21 18.40 -9.92
N TYR A 150 18.90 19.36 -10.53
CA TYR A 150 19.36 20.55 -9.81
C TYR A 150 18.23 21.51 -9.39
N ALA A 151 17.18 21.63 -10.20
CA ALA A 151 16.04 22.48 -9.91
C ALA A 151 15.18 21.95 -8.75
N ALA A 152 14.98 20.62 -8.68
CA ALA A 152 14.27 19.97 -7.57
C ALA A 152 14.99 20.09 -6.22
N HIS A 153 16.32 20.19 -6.21
CA HIS A 153 17.11 20.25 -4.97
C HIS A 153 17.37 21.69 -4.49
N SER A 154 17.36 22.70 -5.37
CA SER A 154 17.76 24.08 -5.01
C SER A 154 16.60 25.03 -4.74
N LEU A 155 15.34 24.61 -5.00
CA LEU A 155 14.14 25.48 -4.99
C LEU A 155 14.35 26.82 -5.76
N SER A 156 15.33 26.87 -6.66
CA SER A 156 15.72 28.10 -7.33
C SER A 156 14.89 28.29 -8.59
N GLU A 157 14.06 29.33 -8.58
CA GLU A 157 13.17 29.70 -9.68
C GLU A 157 13.92 29.86 -11.02
N ASP A 158 15.18 30.31 -10.99
CA ASP A 158 16.01 30.52 -12.19
C ASP A 158 16.37 29.21 -12.93
N TYR A 159 16.60 28.11 -12.20
CA TYR A 159 16.84 26.80 -12.83
C TYR A 159 15.57 26.17 -13.37
N ASN A 160 14.43 26.38 -12.71
CA ASN A 160 13.13 25.95 -13.20
C ASN A 160 12.74 26.68 -14.49
N GLU A 161 12.96 27.99 -14.56
CA GLU A 161 12.69 28.78 -15.77
C GLU A 161 13.59 28.36 -16.93
N LYS A 162 14.89 28.14 -16.68
CA LYS A 162 15.84 27.64 -17.70
C LYS A 162 15.44 26.27 -18.23
N ARG A 163 15.00 25.36 -17.36
CA ARG A 163 14.50 24.04 -17.73
C ARG A 163 13.25 24.14 -18.62
N GLN A 164 12.26 24.94 -18.21
CA GLN A 164 11.04 25.16 -18.99
C GLN A 164 11.34 25.73 -20.38
N LYS A 165 12.31 26.65 -20.49
CA LYS A 165 12.78 27.17 -21.79
C LYS A 165 13.36 26.08 -22.68
N LEU A 166 14.19 25.18 -22.15
CA LEU A 166 14.76 24.06 -22.93
C LEU A 166 13.67 23.09 -23.41
N VAL A 167 12.72 22.73 -22.54
CA VAL A 167 11.59 21.89 -22.92
C VAL A 167 10.73 22.57 -23.99
N ALA A 168 10.44 23.87 -23.84
CA ALA A 168 9.67 24.64 -24.82
C ALA A 168 10.38 24.73 -26.18
N LEU A 169 11.72 24.88 -26.20
CA LEU A 169 12.51 24.85 -27.43
C LEU A 169 12.44 23.48 -28.11
N GLY A 170 12.57 22.38 -27.36
CA GLY A 170 12.43 21.04 -27.89
C GLY A 170 11.03 20.76 -28.46
N LEU A 171 9.97 21.17 -27.75
CA LEU A 171 8.59 21.12 -28.24
C LEU A 171 8.42 21.94 -29.52
N GLY A 172 8.99 23.14 -29.59
CA GLY A 172 8.98 23.99 -30.79
C GLY A 172 9.69 23.37 -31.98
N CYS A 173 10.77 22.60 -31.77
CA CYS A 173 11.43 21.83 -32.82
C CYS A 173 10.52 20.74 -33.38
N LEU A 174 9.86 19.96 -32.53
CA LEU A 174 8.92 18.92 -32.95
C LEU A 174 7.69 19.51 -33.66
N GLU A 175 7.11 20.59 -33.14
CA GLU A 175 6.00 21.30 -33.77
C GLU A 175 6.38 21.84 -35.16
N THR A 176 7.60 22.37 -35.28
CA THR A 176 8.14 22.85 -36.56
C THR A 176 8.33 21.71 -37.55
N ALA A 177 8.81 20.54 -37.09
CA ALA A 177 8.90 19.35 -37.92
C ALA A 177 7.52 18.95 -38.46
N LEU A 178 6.50 18.90 -37.60
CA LEU A 178 5.13 18.53 -37.98
C LEU A 178 4.45 19.52 -38.94
N LYS A 179 4.69 20.82 -38.78
CA LYS A 179 3.99 21.87 -39.55
C LYS A 179 4.70 22.31 -40.82
N ARG A 180 6.05 22.29 -40.83
CA ARG A 180 6.84 22.94 -41.89
C ARG A 180 7.61 21.97 -42.79
N VAL A 181 7.86 20.74 -42.36
CA VAL A 181 8.55 19.75 -43.19
C VAL A 181 7.52 19.04 -44.07
N THR A 182 7.62 19.22 -45.38
CA THR A 182 6.75 18.54 -46.35
C THR A 182 7.32 17.19 -46.72
N GLY A 183 6.50 16.15 -46.74
CA GLY A 183 6.90 14.80 -47.20
C GLY A 183 7.56 13.93 -46.13
N LEU A 184 7.21 14.12 -44.85
CA LEU A 184 7.56 13.17 -43.79
C LEU A 184 6.96 11.79 -44.10
N ASP A 185 7.72 10.74 -43.79
CA ASP A 185 7.17 9.39 -43.85
C ASP A 185 6.02 9.26 -42.83
N PRO A 186 4.88 8.63 -43.17
CA PRO A 186 3.74 8.50 -42.26
C PRO A 186 4.09 7.87 -40.91
N ARG A 187 5.10 7.00 -40.85
CA ARG A 187 5.58 6.42 -39.59
C ARG A 187 6.38 7.42 -38.77
N ASP A 188 7.31 8.13 -39.39
CA ASP A 188 8.09 9.19 -38.73
C ASP A 188 7.17 10.28 -38.18
N GLU A 189 6.18 10.68 -38.98
CA GLU A 189 5.16 11.65 -38.61
C GLU A 189 4.35 11.23 -37.37
N ALA A 190 4.03 9.94 -37.27
CA ALA A 190 3.34 9.38 -36.12
C ALA A 190 4.26 9.27 -34.88
N CYS A 191 5.53 8.88 -35.05
CA CYS A 191 6.51 8.85 -33.96
C CYS A 191 6.75 10.25 -33.37
N ILE A 192 6.88 11.28 -34.22
CA ILE A 192 7.01 12.68 -33.77
C ILE A 192 5.78 13.09 -32.96
N ARG A 193 4.56 12.74 -33.41
CA ARG A 193 3.32 13.04 -32.65
C ARG A 193 3.27 12.34 -31.30
N LEU A 194 3.65 11.06 -31.23
CA LEU A 194 3.71 10.32 -29.98
C LEU A 194 4.70 10.97 -29.01
N ARG A 195 5.91 11.32 -29.48
CA ARG A 195 6.92 12.00 -28.67
C ARG A 195 6.48 13.39 -28.22
N TYR A 196 5.92 14.17 -29.13
CA TYR A 196 5.39 15.51 -28.86
C TYR A 196 4.31 15.48 -27.78
N ALA A 197 3.31 14.61 -27.94
CA ALA A 197 2.25 14.44 -26.95
C ALA A 197 2.78 13.89 -25.62
N GLY A 198 3.77 13.00 -25.64
CA GLY A 198 4.41 12.45 -24.44
C GLY A 198 5.06 13.55 -23.60
N VAL A 199 5.87 14.42 -24.23
CA VAL A 199 6.50 15.53 -23.53
C VAL A 199 5.48 16.57 -23.07
N LEU A 200 4.46 16.88 -23.88
CA LEU A 200 3.35 17.75 -23.45
C LEU A 200 2.65 17.18 -22.22
N PHE A 201 2.38 15.88 -22.20
CA PHE A 201 1.75 15.20 -21.08
C PHE A 201 2.65 15.22 -19.83
N GLU A 202 3.95 15.01 -19.96
CA GLU A 202 4.86 14.89 -18.82
C GLU A 202 5.27 16.24 -18.22
N GLU A 203 5.46 17.25 -19.07
CA GLU A 203 6.13 18.51 -18.71
C GLU A 203 5.23 19.75 -18.75
N THR A 204 4.00 19.65 -19.30
CA THR A 204 3.10 20.81 -19.46
C THR A 204 1.67 20.54 -18.96
N GLU A 205 0.87 21.59 -18.84
CA GLU A 205 -0.57 21.52 -18.52
C GLU A 205 -1.45 21.49 -19.78
N ASN A 206 -0.86 21.47 -20.98
CA ASN A 206 -1.56 21.56 -22.27
C ASN A 206 -2.19 20.22 -22.71
N ALA A 207 -3.08 19.66 -21.88
CA ALA A 207 -3.69 18.36 -22.13
C ALA A 207 -4.48 18.30 -23.45
N MET A 208 -5.20 19.36 -23.81
CA MET A 208 -5.98 19.42 -25.06
C MET A 208 -5.10 19.31 -26.31
N GLU A 209 -3.93 19.90 -26.28
CA GLU A 209 -2.98 19.85 -27.39
C GLU A 209 -2.38 18.45 -27.54
N ALA A 210 -2.02 17.82 -26.42
CA ALA A 210 -1.57 16.43 -26.41
C ALA A 210 -2.65 15.48 -26.94
N GLU A 211 -3.90 15.62 -26.49
CA GLU A 211 -5.04 14.83 -26.98
C GLU A 211 -5.28 15.01 -28.49
N THR A 212 -5.17 16.24 -28.99
CA THR A 212 -5.33 16.55 -30.43
C THR A 212 -4.20 15.91 -31.26
N ALA A 213 -2.95 16.05 -30.81
CA ALA A 213 -1.80 15.44 -31.47
C ALA A 213 -1.93 13.90 -31.52
N LEU A 214 -2.37 13.29 -30.42
CA LEU A 214 -2.63 11.85 -30.36
C LEU A 214 -3.77 11.41 -31.27
N SER A 215 -4.89 12.14 -31.29
CA SER A 215 -6.05 11.81 -32.14
C SER A 215 -5.69 11.79 -33.62
N ILE A 216 -4.93 12.81 -34.07
CA ILE A 216 -4.44 12.87 -35.46
C ILE A 216 -3.46 11.72 -35.73
N GLY A 217 -2.57 11.41 -34.78
CA GLY A 217 -1.63 10.31 -34.89
C GLY A 217 -2.33 8.94 -34.99
N ILE A 218 -3.39 8.72 -34.21
CA ILE A 218 -4.18 7.48 -34.22
C ILE A 218 -4.83 7.26 -35.58
N GLU A 219 -5.46 8.29 -36.16
CA GLU A 219 -6.04 8.20 -37.51
C GLU A 219 -4.98 7.89 -38.57
N LEU A 220 -3.78 8.49 -38.45
CA LEU A 220 -2.67 8.24 -39.36
C LEU A 220 -2.17 6.79 -39.25
N CYS A 221 -2.01 6.29 -38.03
CA CYS A 221 -1.61 4.90 -37.76
C CYS A 221 -2.66 3.91 -38.26
N GLU A 222 -3.95 4.21 -38.12
CA GLU A 222 -5.04 3.36 -38.59
C GLU A 222 -5.07 3.26 -40.12
N ARG A 223 -4.91 4.39 -40.84
CA ARG A 223 -4.86 4.42 -42.31
C ARG A 223 -3.67 3.64 -42.89
N ASN A 224 -2.55 3.60 -42.17
CA ASN A 224 -1.31 2.95 -42.62
C ASN A 224 -1.05 1.58 -41.94
N HIS A 225 -2.00 1.09 -41.13
CA HIS A 225 -1.92 -0.18 -40.41
C HIS A 225 -0.74 -0.31 -39.40
N TYR A 226 -0.32 0.80 -38.78
CA TYR A 226 0.68 0.80 -37.71
C TYR A 226 0.04 0.54 -36.33
N TYR A 227 -0.39 -0.69 -36.08
CA TYR A 227 -1.17 -1.04 -34.88
C TYR A 227 -0.40 -0.86 -33.56
N ASP A 228 0.90 -1.15 -33.50
CA ASP A 228 1.69 -0.96 -32.27
C ASP A 228 1.77 0.51 -31.85
N LEU A 229 1.99 1.39 -32.83
CA LEU A 229 2.04 2.83 -32.62
C LEU A 229 0.64 3.39 -32.30
N LYS A 230 -0.41 2.87 -32.94
CA LYS A 230 -1.82 3.16 -32.59
C LYS A 230 -2.10 2.84 -31.13
N TYR A 231 -1.71 1.66 -30.66
CA TYR A 231 -1.96 1.23 -29.28
C TYR A 231 -1.10 1.99 -28.26
N SER A 232 0.14 2.34 -28.61
CA SER A 232 0.98 3.23 -27.81
C SER A 232 0.34 4.61 -27.63
N MET A 233 -0.23 5.17 -28.71
CA MET A 233 -0.97 6.43 -28.65
C MET A 233 -2.27 6.31 -27.84
N TYR A 234 -3.03 5.21 -27.96
CA TYR A 234 -4.19 4.96 -27.09
C TYR A 234 -3.81 4.88 -25.61
N PHE A 235 -2.68 4.23 -25.29
CA PHE A 235 -2.21 4.12 -23.93
C PHE A 235 -1.88 5.49 -23.33
N LEU A 236 -1.12 6.31 -24.06
CA LEU A 236 -0.80 7.67 -23.64
C LEU A 236 -2.04 8.58 -23.61
N LEU A 237 -2.98 8.42 -24.55
CA LEU A 237 -4.25 9.16 -24.55
C LEU A 237 -5.08 8.85 -23.30
N ALA A 238 -5.17 7.58 -22.92
CA ALA A 238 -5.84 7.19 -21.69
C ALA A 238 -5.18 7.83 -20.46
N GLN A 239 -3.85 7.96 -20.45
CA GLN A 239 -3.12 8.68 -19.40
C GLN A 239 -3.41 10.19 -19.39
N CYS A 240 -3.47 10.83 -20.55
CA CYS A 240 -3.84 12.25 -20.68
C CYS A 240 -5.24 12.50 -20.14
N VAL A 241 -6.23 11.72 -20.58
CA VAL A 241 -7.63 11.85 -20.14
C VAL A 241 -7.77 11.54 -18.64
N ALA A 242 -6.95 10.65 -18.08
CA ALA A 242 -7.00 10.33 -16.66
C ALA A 242 -6.63 11.51 -15.76
N LYS A 243 -5.73 12.42 -16.20
CA LYS A 243 -5.37 13.63 -15.45
C LYS A 243 -6.57 14.55 -15.21
N SER A 244 -7.50 14.63 -16.18
CA SER A 244 -8.70 15.45 -16.07
C SER A 244 -9.89 14.66 -15.52
N ASN A 245 -10.08 13.41 -15.95
CA ASN A 245 -11.19 12.56 -15.55
C ASN A 245 -10.84 11.07 -15.66
N ILE A 246 -10.43 10.48 -14.54
CA ILE A 246 -10.12 9.05 -14.41
C ILE A 246 -11.29 8.16 -14.88
N LYS A 247 -12.56 8.52 -14.61
CA LYS A 247 -13.72 7.72 -15.00
C LYS A 247 -13.97 7.72 -16.51
N ALA A 248 -13.75 8.85 -17.17
CA ALA A 248 -13.84 8.94 -18.62
C ALA A 248 -12.74 8.08 -19.29
N SER A 249 -11.51 8.17 -18.78
CA SER A 249 -10.38 7.34 -19.23
C SER A 249 -10.66 5.84 -19.05
N MET A 250 -11.20 5.42 -17.90
CA MET A 250 -11.60 4.03 -17.65
C MET A 250 -12.61 3.51 -18.68
N LYS A 251 -13.59 4.34 -19.10
CA LYS A 251 -14.56 3.98 -20.13
C LYS A 251 -13.92 3.87 -21.52
N ALA A 252 -12.99 4.77 -21.85
CA ALA A 252 -12.23 4.69 -23.10
C ALA A 252 -11.38 3.42 -23.14
N LEU A 253 -10.70 3.09 -22.04
CA LEU A 253 -9.93 1.85 -21.89
C LEU A 253 -10.77 0.59 -22.09
N ASP A 254 -12.01 0.54 -21.58
CA ASP A 254 -12.90 -0.61 -21.82
C ASP A 254 -13.18 -0.81 -23.32
N THR A 255 -13.21 0.27 -24.11
CA THR A 255 -13.35 0.23 -25.57
C THR A 255 -12.06 -0.24 -26.24
N HIS A 256 -10.91 0.31 -25.84
CA HIS A 256 -9.60 -0.09 -26.37
C HIS A 256 -9.27 -1.56 -26.07
N ILE A 257 -9.60 -2.05 -24.88
CA ILE A 257 -9.43 -3.47 -24.50
C ILE A 257 -10.24 -4.36 -25.47
N SER A 258 -11.51 -4.04 -25.71
CA SER A 258 -12.36 -4.82 -26.62
C SER A 258 -11.81 -4.85 -28.05
N GLU A 259 -11.23 -3.74 -28.52
CA GLU A 259 -10.60 -3.66 -29.85
C GLU A 259 -9.37 -4.57 -29.93
N VAL A 260 -8.43 -4.43 -28.98
CA VAL A 260 -7.16 -5.17 -28.96
C VAL A 260 -7.39 -6.68 -28.77
N GLU A 261 -8.42 -7.06 -28.01
CA GLU A 261 -8.84 -8.46 -27.87
C GLU A 261 -9.37 -9.04 -29.18
N THR A 262 -10.11 -8.25 -29.96
CA THR A 262 -10.60 -8.66 -31.28
C THR A 262 -9.46 -8.97 -32.24
N PHE A 263 -8.37 -8.18 -32.18
CA PHE A 263 -7.18 -8.36 -33.00
C PHE A 263 -6.13 -9.31 -32.39
N SER A 264 -6.43 -9.93 -31.23
CA SER A 264 -5.57 -10.90 -30.55
C SER A 264 -4.14 -10.41 -30.26
N ASN A 265 -3.94 -9.12 -29.98
CA ASN A 265 -2.63 -8.59 -29.60
C ASN A 265 -2.44 -8.66 -28.06
N ILE A 266 -1.93 -9.80 -27.58
CA ILE A 266 -1.92 -10.16 -26.16
C ILE A 266 -1.07 -9.20 -25.31
N SER A 267 0.11 -8.78 -25.79
CA SER A 267 0.99 -7.87 -25.04
C SER A 267 0.24 -6.59 -24.66
N TRP A 268 -0.48 -6.00 -25.63
CA TRP A 268 -1.32 -4.82 -25.41
C TRP A 268 -2.57 -5.10 -24.57
N VAL A 269 -3.18 -6.30 -24.66
CA VAL A 269 -4.27 -6.69 -23.74
C VAL A 269 -3.79 -6.63 -22.30
N TYR A 270 -2.60 -7.14 -21.98
CA TYR A 270 -2.03 -7.04 -20.64
C TYR A 270 -1.82 -5.57 -20.22
N ALA A 271 -1.15 -4.76 -21.05
CA ALA A 271 -0.87 -3.36 -20.72
C ALA A 271 -2.15 -2.55 -20.44
N PHE A 272 -3.16 -2.64 -21.31
CA PHE A 272 -4.43 -1.92 -21.12
C PHE A 272 -5.20 -2.41 -19.89
N ARG A 273 -5.25 -3.73 -19.65
CA ARG A 273 -5.95 -4.28 -18.47
C ARG A 273 -5.24 -3.92 -17.17
N PHE A 274 -3.91 -3.89 -17.14
CA PHE A 274 -3.14 -3.40 -15.99
C PHE A 274 -3.40 -1.92 -15.73
N LEU A 275 -3.36 -1.07 -16.76
CA LEU A 275 -3.66 0.36 -16.64
C LEU A 275 -5.09 0.58 -16.11
N ARG A 276 -6.07 -0.15 -16.67
CA ARG A 276 -7.46 -0.13 -16.22
C ARG A 276 -7.63 -0.53 -14.76
N ALA A 277 -6.89 -1.54 -14.30
CA ALA A 277 -6.89 -1.96 -12.90
C ALA A 277 -6.25 -0.89 -12.00
N SER A 278 -5.14 -0.28 -12.41
CA SER A 278 -4.47 0.79 -11.67
C SER A 278 -5.38 2.00 -11.43
N TYR A 279 -6.10 2.48 -12.45
CA TYR A 279 -7.06 3.58 -12.28
C TYR A 279 -8.25 3.23 -11.39
N SER A 280 -8.70 1.97 -11.44
CA SER A 280 -9.76 1.49 -10.55
C SER A 280 -9.31 1.52 -9.09
N LEU A 281 -8.06 1.14 -8.82
CA LEU A 281 -7.48 1.21 -7.47
C LEU A 281 -7.32 2.65 -7.00
N GLU A 282 -6.96 3.59 -7.88
CA GLU A 282 -6.78 5.00 -7.55
C GLU A 282 -8.08 5.64 -7.03
N CYS A 283 -9.22 5.36 -7.67
CA CYS A 283 -10.54 5.85 -7.25
C CYS A 283 -10.92 5.42 -5.82
N SER A 284 -10.33 4.34 -5.30
CA SER A 284 -10.40 3.89 -3.89
C SER A 284 -11.81 3.59 -3.36
N THR A 285 -12.84 3.48 -4.21
CA THR A 285 -14.19 3.08 -3.80
C THR A 285 -14.34 1.55 -3.77
N PHE A 286 -15.30 1.03 -3.00
CA PHE A 286 -15.58 -0.41 -2.94
C PHE A 286 -15.88 -1.01 -4.34
N ILE A 287 -16.69 -0.31 -5.15
CA ILE A 287 -17.09 -0.78 -6.48
C ILE A 287 -15.88 -0.81 -7.42
N ASP A 288 -15.08 0.24 -7.40
CA ASP A 288 -13.90 0.35 -8.26
C ASP A 288 -12.82 -0.67 -7.84
N ASN A 289 -12.61 -0.92 -6.55
CA ASN A 289 -11.70 -1.98 -6.08
C ASN A 289 -12.14 -3.36 -6.58
N ASN A 290 -13.44 -3.67 -6.58
CA ASN A 290 -13.95 -4.92 -7.16
C ASN A 290 -13.80 -4.96 -8.69
N ALA A 291 -13.93 -3.82 -9.37
CA ALA A 291 -13.65 -3.73 -10.81
C ALA A 291 -12.16 -3.97 -11.12
N ALA A 292 -11.25 -3.50 -10.26
CA ALA A 292 -9.82 -3.80 -10.35
C ALA A 292 -9.57 -5.30 -10.27
N VAL A 293 -10.12 -5.97 -9.24
CA VAL A 293 -10.01 -7.42 -9.05
C VAL A 293 -10.50 -8.20 -10.28
N ARG A 294 -11.63 -7.80 -10.89
CA ARG A 294 -12.16 -8.46 -12.09
C ARG A 294 -11.19 -8.37 -13.27
N ASN A 295 -10.61 -7.18 -13.52
CA ASN A 295 -9.64 -7.01 -14.58
C ASN A 295 -8.36 -7.81 -14.33
N LEU A 296 -7.86 -7.80 -13.10
CA LEU A 296 -6.65 -8.54 -12.73
C LEU A 296 -6.85 -10.06 -12.82
N ARG A 297 -8.02 -10.59 -12.44
CA ARG A 297 -8.36 -12.01 -12.62
C ARG A 297 -8.42 -12.40 -14.09
N ALA A 298 -8.91 -11.51 -14.96
CA ALA A 298 -8.89 -11.76 -16.40
C ALA A 298 -7.46 -11.85 -16.94
N ILE A 299 -6.54 -11.00 -16.44
CA ILE A 299 -5.11 -11.09 -16.75
C ILE A 299 -4.53 -12.42 -16.25
N SER A 300 -4.76 -12.79 -14.98
CA SER A 300 -4.27 -14.04 -14.40
C SER A 300 -4.70 -15.26 -15.21
N LEU A 301 -5.98 -15.32 -15.61
CA LEU A 301 -6.52 -16.43 -16.41
C LEU A 301 -5.87 -16.49 -17.80
N LEU A 302 -5.71 -15.34 -18.47
CA LEU A 302 -5.08 -15.27 -19.79
C LEU A 302 -3.60 -15.68 -19.73
N ALA A 303 -2.89 -15.19 -18.71
CA ALA A 303 -1.48 -15.50 -18.48
C ALA A 303 -1.27 -16.99 -18.13
N GLU A 304 -2.17 -17.59 -17.35
CA GLU A 304 -2.14 -19.01 -17.04
C GLU A 304 -2.36 -19.88 -18.29
N GLN A 305 -3.34 -19.54 -19.13
CA GLN A 305 -3.63 -20.26 -20.39
C GLN A 305 -2.44 -20.25 -21.36
N ARG A 306 -1.67 -19.15 -21.40
CA ARG A 306 -0.54 -18.98 -22.30
C ARG A 306 0.81 -19.39 -21.71
N GLY A 307 0.87 -19.65 -20.41
CA GLY A 307 2.12 -19.92 -19.71
C GLY A 307 2.98 -18.67 -19.44
N ASP A 308 2.40 -17.46 -19.47
CA ASP A 308 3.06 -16.21 -19.12
C ASP A 308 3.14 -16.04 -17.59
N ARG A 309 3.89 -16.93 -16.94
CA ARG A 309 3.97 -17.03 -15.47
C ARG A 309 4.42 -15.74 -14.76
N PRO A 310 5.37 -14.94 -15.28
CA PRO A 310 5.75 -13.67 -14.67
C PRO A 310 4.60 -12.64 -14.65
N ILE A 311 3.79 -12.59 -15.72
CA ILE A 311 2.60 -11.73 -15.79
C ILE A 311 1.53 -12.20 -14.81
N HIS A 312 1.31 -13.52 -14.70
CA HIS A 312 0.41 -14.08 -13.69
C HIS A 312 0.89 -13.71 -12.28
N PHE A 313 2.19 -13.82 -11.98
CA PHE A 313 2.74 -13.43 -10.69
C PHE A 313 2.47 -11.97 -10.34
N VAL A 314 2.70 -11.04 -11.27
CA VAL A 314 2.39 -9.60 -11.09
C VAL A 314 0.90 -9.38 -10.88
N ALA A 315 0.05 -10.01 -11.69
CA ALA A 315 -1.40 -9.90 -11.55
C ALA A 315 -1.87 -10.38 -10.17
N SER A 316 -1.34 -11.51 -9.68
CA SER A 316 -1.62 -12.05 -8.35
C SER A 316 -1.19 -11.10 -7.23
N LEU A 317 -0.02 -10.46 -7.33
CA LEU A 317 0.42 -9.44 -6.38
C LEU A 317 -0.54 -8.23 -6.36
N MET A 318 -0.96 -7.75 -7.53
CA MET A 318 -1.93 -6.65 -7.62
C MET A 318 -3.31 -7.04 -7.11
N ILE A 319 -3.74 -8.30 -7.26
CA ILE A 319 -4.99 -8.81 -6.68
C ILE A 319 -4.92 -8.73 -5.16
N VAL A 320 -3.79 -9.09 -4.55
CA VAL A 320 -3.57 -8.94 -3.10
C VAL A 320 -3.68 -7.48 -2.69
N ILE A 321 -3.05 -6.55 -3.42
CA ILE A 321 -3.17 -5.09 -3.18
C ILE A 321 -4.63 -4.63 -3.25
N ALA A 322 -5.39 -5.10 -4.25
CA ALA A 322 -6.80 -4.76 -4.40
C ALA A 322 -7.64 -5.26 -3.22
N TYR A 323 -7.43 -6.51 -2.79
CA TYR A 323 -8.13 -7.07 -1.63
C TYR A 323 -7.72 -6.46 -0.30
N LEU A 324 -6.51 -5.90 -0.18
CA LEU A 324 -6.11 -5.11 0.99
C LEU A 324 -6.94 -3.82 1.14
N ARG A 325 -7.50 -3.30 0.04
CA ARG A 325 -8.37 -2.11 0.03
C ARG A 325 -9.86 -2.41 0.26
N ILE A 326 -10.25 -3.68 0.30
CA ILE A 326 -11.61 -4.12 0.54
C ILE A 326 -11.72 -4.67 1.96
N SER A 327 -12.75 -4.24 2.69
CA SER A 327 -13.11 -4.77 4.01
C SER A 327 -14.13 -5.90 3.91
N GLY A 328 -14.07 -6.88 4.82
CA GLY A 328 -15.09 -7.91 4.97
C GLY A 328 -14.53 -9.35 5.04
N PRO A 329 -15.34 -10.31 5.51
CA PRO A 329 -14.89 -11.69 5.71
C PRO A 329 -14.54 -12.40 4.39
N GLU A 330 -15.33 -12.17 3.33
CA GLU A 330 -15.08 -12.73 2.00
C GLU A 330 -13.78 -12.18 1.40
N ALA A 331 -13.53 -10.88 1.56
CA ALA A 331 -12.29 -10.24 1.12
C ALA A 331 -11.06 -10.82 1.85
N SER A 332 -11.19 -11.13 3.14
CA SER A 332 -10.13 -11.78 3.91
C SER A 332 -9.83 -13.20 3.43
N GLN A 333 -10.86 -14.00 3.09
CA GLN A 333 -10.66 -15.33 2.52
C GLN A 333 -10.02 -15.27 1.13
N ASN A 334 -10.52 -14.37 0.28
CA ASN A 334 -9.96 -14.14 -1.06
C ASN A 334 -8.51 -13.64 -1.00
N LEU A 335 -8.17 -12.82 0.00
CA LEU A 335 -6.81 -12.38 0.24
C LEU A 335 -5.87 -13.56 0.52
N LYS A 336 -6.25 -14.46 1.46
CA LYS A 336 -5.46 -15.66 1.80
C LYS A 336 -5.24 -16.55 0.58
N SER A 337 -6.31 -16.78 -0.18
CA SER A 337 -6.24 -17.58 -1.41
C SER A 337 -5.29 -16.93 -2.42
N SER A 338 -5.40 -15.62 -2.64
CA SER A 338 -4.57 -14.90 -3.61
C SER A 338 -3.10 -14.88 -3.18
N MET A 339 -2.81 -14.75 -1.88
CA MET A 339 -1.45 -14.83 -1.36
C MET A 339 -0.84 -16.23 -1.52
N ALA A 340 -1.66 -17.28 -1.37
CA ALA A 340 -1.21 -18.65 -1.65
C ALA A 340 -0.85 -18.83 -3.14
N THR A 341 -1.60 -18.22 -4.06
CA THR A 341 -1.25 -18.17 -5.49
C THR A 341 0.06 -17.42 -5.73
N VAL A 342 0.30 -16.29 -5.06
CA VAL A 342 1.60 -15.58 -5.16
C VAL A 342 2.76 -16.51 -4.76
N TRP A 343 2.63 -17.23 -3.66
CA TRP A 343 3.67 -18.14 -3.17
C TRP A 343 3.83 -19.41 -4.02
N SER A 344 2.83 -19.81 -4.82
CA SER A 344 2.98 -20.97 -5.72
C SER A 344 4.02 -20.70 -6.83
N HIS A 345 4.25 -19.44 -7.17
CA HIS A 345 5.25 -19.01 -8.17
C HIS A 345 6.68 -18.97 -7.64
N GLN A 346 6.92 -19.15 -6.33
CA GLN A 346 8.25 -19.01 -5.74
C GLN A 346 9.28 -20.05 -6.26
N THR A 347 8.80 -21.16 -6.80
CA THR A 347 9.64 -22.25 -7.33
C THR A 347 10.03 -22.03 -8.79
N ASP A 348 9.45 -21.03 -9.44
CA ASP A 348 9.68 -20.74 -10.85
C ASP A 348 10.82 -19.73 -11.03
N ALA A 349 11.89 -20.16 -11.70
CA ALA A 349 13.03 -19.31 -12.00
C ALA A 349 12.67 -18.06 -12.82
N SER A 350 11.63 -18.12 -13.67
CA SER A 350 11.16 -16.97 -14.46
C SER A 350 10.48 -15.89 -13.63
N CYS A 351 9.98 -16.25 -12.43
CA CYS A 351 9.35 -15.33 -11.49
C CYS A 351 10.33 -14.78 -10.43
N CYS A 352 11.61 -15.15 -10.50
CA CYS A 352 12.64 -14.74 -9.54
C CYS A 352 13.12 -13.29 -9.73
N ILE A 353 12.18 -12.34 -9.79
CA ILE A 353 12.45 -10.91 -9.92
C ILE A 353 12.54 -10.29 -8.52
N THR A 354 13.74 -9.90 -8.10
CA THR A 354 14.04 -9.47 -6.72
C THR A 354 13.05 -8.43 -6.15
N PRO A 355 12.74 -7.32 -6.84
CA PRO A 355 11.75 -6.35 -6.36
C PRO A 355 10.35 -6.93 -6.10
N LEU A 356 9.89 -7.88 -6.93
CA LEU A 356 8.58 -8.50 -6.78
C LEU A 356 8.53 -9.52 -5.64
N ILE A 357 9.63 -10.23 -5.38
CA ILE A 357 9.76 -11.12 -4.22
C ILE A 357 9.67 -10.31 -2.92
N ILE A 358 10.36 -9.17 -2.86
CA ILE A 358 10.30 -8.27 -1.71
C ILE A 358 8.90 -7.68 -1.53
N LEU A 359 8.23 -7.32 -2.63
CA LEU A 359 6.83 -6.91 -2.59
C LEU A 359 5.94 -8.04 -2.05
N ALA A 360 6.15 -9.29 -2.48
CA ALA A 360 5.40 -10.44 -1.97
C ALA A 360 5.53 -10.60 -0.45
N HIS A 361 6.74 -10.52 0.10
CA HIS A 361 6.97 -10.56 1.55
C HIS A 361 6.35 -9.36 2.28
N THR A 362 6.41 -8.17 1.68
CA THR A 362 5.81 -6.95 2.23
C THR A 362 4.30 -7.07 2.32
N LEU A 363 3.66 -7.57 1.25
CA LEU A 363 2.21 -7.80 1.20
C LEU A 363 1.78 -8.92 2.14
N ASP A 364 2.54 -10.02 2.22
CA ASP A 364 2.25 -11.11 3.18
C ASP A 364 2.26 -10.60 4.62
N LEU A 365 3.22 -9.73 4.96
CA LEU A 365 3.27 -9.08 6.26
C LEU A 365 2.06 -8.17 6.50
N ALA A 366 1.68 -7.36 5.51
CA ALA A 366 0.49 -6.51 5.59
C ALA A 366 -0.80 -7.33 5.77
N CYS A 367 -0.92 -8.47 5.09
CA CYS A 367 -2.01 -9.44 5.26
C CYS A 367 -2.07 -9.95 6.71
N CYS A 368 -0.94 -10.37 7.27
CA CYS A 368 -0.87 -10.86 8.65
C CYS A 368 -1.19 -9.77 9.68
N ILE A 369 -0.76 -8.52 9.46
CA ILE A 369 -1.12 -7.38 10.31
C ILE A 369 -2.64 -7.20 10.35
N ARG A 370 -3.32 -7.33 9.20
CA ARG A 370 -4.78 -7.22 9.11
C ARG A 370 -5.51 -8.35 9.84
N GLU A 371 -4.97 -9.56 9.82
CA GLU A 371 -5.53 -10.71 10.54
C GLU A 371 -5.34 -10.61 12.06
N GLY A 372 -4.24 -9.98 12.49
CA GLY A 372 -3.98 -9.70 13.91
C GLY A 372 -3.49 -10.90 14.73
N ASP A 373 -3.02 -11.99 14.09
CA ASP A 373 -2.44 -13.14 14.81
C ASP A 373 -0.97 -12.88 15.21
N PRO A 374 -0.64 -12.76 16.51
CA PRO A 374 0.70 -12.36 16.96
C PRO A 374 1.82 -13.32 16.59
N GLN A 375 1.53 -14.63 16.56
CA GLN A 375 2.54 -15.65 16.27
C GLN A 375 2.88 -15.68 14.78
N THR A 376 1.86 -15.67 13.92
CA THR A 376 2.02 -15.63 12.47
C THR A 376 2.73 -14.35 12.03
N MET A 377 2.37 -13.19 12.60
CA MET A 377 3.04 -11.93 12.32
C MET A 377 4.55 -11.99 12.59
N MET A 378 4.99 -12.60 13.70
CA MET A 378 6.42 -12.71 14.03
C MET A 378 7.17 -13.65 13.07
N ASN A 379 6.59 -14.80 12.74
CA ASN A 379 7.21 -15.75 11.82
C ASN A 379 7.39 -15.12 10.43
N LYS A 380 6.37 -14.40 9.94
CA LYS A 380 6.40 -13.71 8.65
C LYS A 380 7.33 -12.50 8.65
N LEU A 381 7.42 -11.77 9.77
CA LEU A 381 8.40 -10.71 9.97
C LEU A 381 9.84 -11.22 9.82
N GLN A 382 10.16 -12.36 10.43
CA GLN A 382 11.49 -12.97 10.32
C GLN A 382 11.79 -13.38 8.88
N ALA A 383 10.84 -13.99 8.18
CA ALA A 383 11.00 -14.35 6.77
C ALA A 383 11.23 -13.11 5.88
N ALA A 384 10.42 -12.06 6.07
CA ALA A 384 10.55 -10.82 5.30
C ALA A 384 11.89 -10.11 5.53
N ARG A 385 12.40 -10.12 6.78
CA ARG A 385 13.73 -9.58 7.10
C ARG A 385 14.85 -10.34 6.40
N SER A 386 14.85 -11.66 6.52
CA SER A 386 15.84 -12.52 5.87
C SER A 386 15.87 -12.34 4.36
N ALA A 387 14.68 -12.20 3.74
CA ALA A 387 14.56 -11.90 2.31
C ALA A 387 15.16 -10.52 1.98
N MET A 388 14.77 -9.48 2.70
CA MET A 388 15.27 -8.12 2.48
C MET A 388 16.79 -8.01 2.65
N ASP A 389 17.34 -8.57 3.73
CA ASP A 389 18.78 -8.53 4.00
C ASP A 389 19.57 -9.24 2.88
N THR A 390 19.02 -10.31 2.32
CA THR A 390 19.63 -11.04 1.20
C THR A 390 19.54 -10.23 -0.10
N SER A 391 18.38 -9.62 -0.36
CA SER A 391 18.13 -8.84 -1.59
C SER A 391 18.88 -7.51 -1.65
N ILE A 392 19.13 -6.84 -0.51
CA ILE A 392 19.93 -5.61 -0.49
C ILE A 392 21.38 -5.85 -0.95
N ARG A 393 21.90 -7.06 -0.71
CA ARG A 393 23.25 -7.45 -1.17
C ARG A 393 23.27 -7.87 -2.65
N ASN A 394 22.12 -8.00 -3.30
CA ASN A 394 22.03 -8.36 -4.70
C ASN A 394 22.42 -7.15 -5.58
N LYS A 395 23.44 -7.32 -6.42
CA LYS A 395 23.92 -6.30 -7.35
C LYS A 395 22.93 -6.04 -8.50
N ASP A 396 22.06 -7.00 -8.79
CA ASP A 396 21.09 -6.92 -9.88
C ASP A 396 19.88 -6.04 -9.52
N TRP A 397 19.65 -5.80 -8.22
CA TRP A 397 18.66 -4.81 -7.79
C TRP A 397 19.26 -3.41 -7.88
N SER A 398 19.20 -2.85 -9.09
CA SER A 398 19.61 -1.47 -9.34
C SER A 398 18.78 -0.48 -8.50
N SER A 399 19.30 0.73 -8.29
CA SER A 399 18.56 1.84 -7.68
C SER A 399 17.44 2.40 -8.56
N SER A 400 17.17 1.77 -9.72
CA SER A 400 16.08 2.14 -10.61
C SER A 400 14.74 1.75 -10.01
N ASP A 401 13.72 2.55 -10.29
CA ASP A 401 12.31 2.25 -10.04
C ASP A 401 11.65 1.52 -11.22
N ILE A 402 12.36 1.30 -12.32
CA ILE A 402 11.84 0.61 -13.50
C ILE A 402 12.23 -0.87 -13.46
N ILE A 403 11.24 -1.74 -13.60
CA ILE A 403 11.40 -3.19 -13.73
C ILE A 403 10.84 -3.68 -15.06
N SER A 404 11.48 -4.70 -15.63
CA SER A 404 11.04 -5.36 -16.87
C SER A 404 10.46 -6.73 -16.55
N ILE A 405 9.24 -7.00 -17.00
CA ILE A 405 8.52 -8.26 -16.78
C ILE A 405 8.44 -9.03 -18.09
N PRO A 406 9.07 -10.21 -18.21
CA PRO A 406 9.07 -10.95 -19.45
C PRO A 406 7.69 -11.51 -19.81
N ILE A 407 7.37 -11.49 -21.10
CA ILE A 407 6.19 -12.12 -21.71
C ILE A 407 6.69 -13.26 -22.61
N PRO A 408 6.94 -14.48 -22.07
CA PRO A 408 7.59 -15.55 -22.83
C PRO A 408 6.81 -15.97 -24.07
N SER A 409 5.48 -15.87 -24.07
CA SER A 409 4.65 -16.28 -25.22
C SER A 409 4.74 -15.34 -26.43
N SER A 410 5.46 -14.21 -26.34
CA SER A 410 5.68 -13.23 -27.42
C SER A 410 6.81 -13.60 -28.40
N ILE A 411 7.66 -14.57 -28.07
CA ILE A 411 8.85 -14.95 -28.87
C ILE A 411 8.50 -15.33 -30.32
N ASN A 412 7.29 -15.84 -30.56
CA ASN A 412 6.82 -16.27 -31.88
C ASN A 412 5.76 -15.34 -32.50
N SER A 413 5.35 -14.25 -31.83
CA SER A 413 4.46 -13.26 -32.44
C SER A 413 5.29 -12.31 -33.29
N SER A 414 4.96 -12.20 -34.58
CA SER A 414 5.60 -11.30 -35.54
C SER A 414 5.80 -9.91 -34.92
N HIS A 415 7.06 -9.53 -34.66
CA HIS A 415 7.54 -8.24 -34.16
C HIS A 415 6.41 -7.26 -33.76
N VAL A 416 5.84 -7.47 -32.57
CA VAL A 416 4.72 -6.66 -32.08
C VAL A 416 5.22 -5.31 -31.57
N VAL A 417 6.46 -5.22 -31.09
CA VAL A 417 7.03 -4.04 -30.43
C VAL A 417 8.00 -3.31 -31.38
N SER A 418 7.62 -2.11 -31.82
CA SER A 418 8.52 -1.15 -32.47
C SER A 418 9.48 -0.57 -31.41
N PRO A 419 10.73 -0.17 -31.75
CA PRO A 419 11.56 0.62 -30.83
C PRO A 419 10.86 1.89 -30.29
N ASP A 420 9.81 2.35 -30.98
CA ASP A 420 8.99 3.51 -30.63
C ASP A 420 7.98 3.25 -29.49
N SER A 421 7.73 1.99 -29.10
CA SER A 421 6.89 1.62 -27.94
C SER A 421 7.69 1.39 -26.65
N GLY A 422 8.96 1.83 -26.64
CA GLY A 422 9.94 1.70 -25.54
C GLY A 422 9.52 2.23 -24.17
N ASN A 423 8.41 2.98 -24.08
CA ASN A 423 7.85 3.46 -22.80
C ASN A 423 6.93 2.42 -22.13
N VAL A 424 6.41 1.45 -22.88
CA VAL A 424 5.47 0.42 -22.38
C VAL A 424 6.07 -0.98 -22.50
N PHE A 425 6.77 -1.24 -23.61
CA PHE A 425 7.42 -2.52 -23.87
C PHE A 425 8.89 -2.33 -24.22
N ASN A 426 9.74 -3.26 -23.78
CA ASN A 426 11.13 -3.38 -24.24
C ASN A 426 11.34 -4.77 -24.84
N ILE A 427 12.23 -4.87 -25.83
CA ILE A 427 12.67 -6.17 -26.33
C ILE A 427 13.73 -6.72 -25.37
N GLY A 428 13.45 -7.85 -24.73
CA GLY A 428 14.39 -8.53 -23.85
C GLY A 428 15.52 -9.21 -24.61
N ASP A 429 16.58 -9.60 -23.89
CA ASP A 429 17.77 -10.28 -24.44
C ASP A 429 17.45 -11.54 -25.27
N ASN A 430 16.29 -12.13 -24.99
CA ASN A 430 15.80 -13.37 -25.58
C ASN A 430 14.93 -13.13 -26.84
N GLY A 431 14.73 -11.87 -27.23
CA GLY A 431 13.82 -11.45 -28.31
C GLY A 431 12.33 -11.43 -27.92
N ALA A 432 12.00 -11.68 -26.65
CA ALA A 432 10.64 -11.60 -26.11
C ALA A 432 10.28 -10.16 -25.71
N ASP A 433 9.01 -9.81 -25.80
CA ASP A 433 8.47 -8.57 -25.23
C ASP A 433 8.59 -8.60 -23.70
N ASN A 434 9.10 -7.52 -23.13
CA ASN A 434 9.10 -7.24 -21.70
C ASN A 434 8.14 -6.09 -21.42
N LEU A 435 7.16 -6.29 -20.54
CA LEU A 435 6.32 -5.22 -20.02
C LEU A 435 7.12 -4.38 -19.01
N ILE A 436 7.14 -3.07 -19.21
CA ILE A 436 7.81 -2.13 -18.31
C ILE A 436 6.84 -1.72 -17.22
N ILE A 437 7.27 -1.84 -15.96
CA ILE A 437 6.49 -1.40 -14.80
C ILE A 437 7.37 -0.51 -13.93
N THR A 438 6.79 0.58 -13.43
CA THR A 438 7.41 1.37 -12.36
C THR A 438 7.01 0.79 -11.01
N LEU A 439 8.01 0.44 -10.20
CA LEU A 439 7.88 -0.07 -8.84
C LEU A 439 8.78 0.74 -7.90
N LEU A 440 8.60 0.54 -6.59
CA LEU A 440 9.47 1.10 -5.56
C LEU A 440 10.94 0.74 -5.83
N ASP A 441 11.81 1.75 -5.74
CA ASP A 441 13.25 1.55 -5.73
C ASP A 441 13.71 0.82 -4.46
N GLN A 442 14.97 0.37 -4.45
CA GLN A 442 15.54 -0.38 -3.33
C GLN A 442 15.37 0.35 -1.98
N LYS A 443 15.60 1.67 -1.96
CA LYS A 443 15.46 2.48 -0.75
C LYS A 443 14.00 2.59 -0.30
N GLY A 444 13.07 2.82 -1.23
CA GLY A 444 11.64 2.88 -0.96
C GLY A 444 11.08 1.58 -0.40
N ALA A 445 11.44 0.45 -1.03
CA ALA A 445 11.07 -0.89 -0.57
C ALA A 445 11.60 -1.16 0.84
N TYR A 446 12.84 -0.74 1.13
CA TYR A 446 13.42 -0.85 2.47
C TYR A 446 12.69 0.00 3.51
N CYS A 447 12.38 1.26 3.18
CA CYS A 447 11.67 2.16 4.11
C CYS A 447 10.26 1.66 4.45
N ILE A 448 9.52 1.14 3.47
CA ILE A 448 8.21 0.51 3.71
C ILE A 448 8.36 -0.74 4.58
N SER A 449 9.40 -1.53 4.34
CA SER A 449 9.68 -2.71 5.16
C SER A 449 9.97 -2.31 6.61
N CYS A 450 10.84 -1.33 6.84
CA CYS A 450 11.12 -0.76 8.17
C CYS A 450 9.83 -0.27 8.87
N LEU A 451 8.95 0.42 8.13
CA LEU A 451 7.65 0.85 8.63
C LEU A 451 6.84 -0.35 9.13
N LEU A 452 6.59 -1.36 8.27
CA LEU A 452 5.80 -2.54 8.64
C LEU A 452 6.45 -3.35 9.78
N TYR A 453 7.78 -3.44 9.80
CA TYR A 453 8.50 -4.10 10.89
C TYR A 453 8.25 -3.39 12.22
N GLY A 454 8.27 -2.05 12.22
CA GLY A 454 7.90 -1.23 13.37
C GLY A 454 6.47 -1.49 13.83
N VAL A 455 5.50 -1.51 12.91
CA VAL A 455 4.08 -1.77 13.22
C VAL A 455 3.87 -3.13 13.88
N VAL A 456 4.47 -4.20 13.33
CA VAL A 456 4.33 -5.55 13.88
C VAL A 456 4.88 -5.65 15.30
N LEU A 457 6.06 -5.08 15.52
CA LEU A 457 6.69 -5.09 16.84
C LEU A 457 5.89 -4.28 17.87
N LEU A 458 5.31 -3.16 17.45
CA LEU A 458 4.48 -2.31 18.30
C LEU A 458 3.24 -3.03 18.84
N ASN A 459 2.62 -3.87 18.01
CA ASN A 459 1.39 -4.58 18.36
C ASN A 459 1.57 -5.73 19.36
N ARG A 460 2.81 -6.14 19.70
CA ARG A 460 3.05 -7.42 20.38
C ARG A 460 3.27 -7.34 21.88
N SER A 461 4.19 -6.49 22.34
CA SER A 461 4.52 -6.38 23.76
C SER A 461 5.39 -5.18 24.07
N ALA A 462 5.43 -4.79 25.34
CA ALA A 462 6.27 -3.70 25.82
C ALA A 462 7.77 -3.87 25.50
N ASN A 463 8.27 -5.12 25.54
CA ASN A 463 9.69 -5.43 25.31
C ASN A 463 10.13 -5.17 23.86
N GLU A 464 9.20 -5.20 22.91
CA GLU A 464 9.48 -5.03 21.48
C GLU A 464 9.42 -3.56 21.03
N ARG A 465 9.09 -2.62 21.93
CA ARG A 465 8.97 -1.19 21.60
C ARG A 465 10.31 -0.55 21.20
N LEU A 466 11.40 -0.89 21.89
CA LEU A 466 12.74 -0.38 21.55
C LEU A 466 13.21 -0.90 20.17
N PRO A 467 13.11 -2.21 19.87
CA PRO A 467 13.30 -2.71 18.51
C PRO A 467 12.41 -2.01 17.47
N ALA A 468 11.13 -1.76 17.78
CA ALA A 468 10.21 -1.08 16.87
C ALA A 468 10.72 0.33 16.51
N LEU A 469 11.06 1.14 17.53
CA LEU A 469 11.65 2.46 17.35
C LEU A 469 12.94 2.42 16.53
N LYS A 470 13.81 1.44 16.76
CA LYS A 470 15.06 1.30 16.00
C LYS A 470 14.80 1.16 14.50
N TYR A 471 13.86 0.31 14.09
CA TYR A 471 13.51 0.15 12.68
C TYR A 471 12.85 1.41 12.09
N LEU A 472 11.96 2.05 12.85
CA LEU A 472 11.31 3.28 12.41
C LEU A 472 12.31 4.42 12.20
N TYR A 473 13.24 4.63 13.15
CA TYR A 473 14.30 5.62 13.01
C TYR A 473 15.28 5.28 11.89
N GLN A 474 15.55 4.00 11.63
CA GLN A 474 16.37 3.59 10.50
C GLN A 474 15.73 4.00 9.17
N GLY A 475 14.45 3.70 8.98
CA GLY A 475 13.70 4.13 7.80
C GLY A 475 13.63 5.66 7.68
N LEU A 476 13.36 6.35 8.79
CA LEU A 476 13.34 7.82 8.83
C LEU A 476 14.68 8.43 8.40
N SER A 477 15.79 7.88 8.91
CA SER A 477 17.12 8.39 8.60
C SER A 477 17.50 8.26 7.13
N ILE A 478 16.98 7.25 6.42
CA ILE A 478 17.21 7.07 4.99
C ILE A 478 16.40 8.10 4.20
N LEU A 479 15.17 8.38 4.63
CA LEU A 479 14.31 9.36 3.96
C LEU A 479 14.81 10.80 4.17
N GLU A 480 15.35 11.12 5.35
CA GLU A 480 15.91 12.44 5.68
C GLU A 480 17.30 12.68 5.08
N LYS A 481 18.18 11.66 5.01
CA LYS A 481 19.55 11.81 4.48
C LYS A 481 19.62 11.86 2.95
N ASP A 482 18.60 11.38 2.26
CA ASP A 482 18.58 11.38 0.79
C ASP A 482 18.42 12.79 0.19
N ASP A 483 18.16 13.80 1.01
CA ASP A 483 18.23 15.22 0.62
C ASP A 483 19.68 15.67 0.37
N ASP A 484 20.68 14.95 0.88
CA ASP A 484 22.09 15.31 0.77
C ASP A 484 22.85 14.41 -0.24
N SER A 485 22.99 14.91 -1.47
CA SER A 485 24.26 14.92 -2.23
C SER A 485 24.66 13.83 -3.26
N LYS A 486 23.94 12.73 -3.55
CA LYS A 486 24.52 11.67 -4.46
C LYS A 486 23.59 10.96 -5.46
N SER A 487 22.42 11.51 -5.82
CA SER A 487 21.53 10.90 -6.83
C SER A 487 21.91 11.22 -8.30
N SER A 488 23.10 11.72 -8.59
CA SER A 488 23.43 12.33 -9.90
C SER A 488 23.66 11.37 -11.08
N ASN A 489 23.66 10.04 -10.92
CA ASN A 489 24.30 9.15 -11.91
C ASN A 489 23.37 8.15 -12.64
N CYS A 490 22.04 8.28 -12.57
CA CYS A 490 21.14 7.43 -13.37
C CYS A 490 20.25 8.31 -14.26
N LEU A 491 20.53 8.28 -15.56
CA LEU A 491 20.15 9.25 -16.59
C LEU A 491 18.84 8.90 -17.33
N SER A 492 18.25 7.72 -17.15
CA SER A 492 17.39 7.19 -18.22
C SER A 492 15.87 7.42 -18.10
N ASN A 493 15.32 8.18 -17.13
CA ASN A 493 13.86 8.50 -17.13
C ASN A 493 13.38 9.57 -16.12
N ARG A 494 14.12 10.68 -15.92
CA ARG A 494 13.72 11.74 -14.98
C ARG A 494 12.84 12.81 -15.64
N THR A 495 11.59 12.47 -15.91
CA THR A 495 10.57 13.50 -16.18
C THR A 495 10.16 14.17 -14.88
N SER A 496 9.80 15.45 -14.95
CA SER A 496 9.40 16.24 -13.78
C SER A 496 8.22 15.59 -13.04
N SER A 497 7.28 15.02 -13.80
CA SER A 497 6.11 14.32 -13.26
C SER A 497 6.48 13.05 -12.45
N ASN A 498 7.42 12.23 -12.94
CA ASN A 498 7.87 11.03 -12.22
C ASN A 498 8.63 11.38 -10.93
N LEU A 499 9.43 12.45 -10.96
CA LEU A 499 10.13 12.94 -9.77
C LEU A 499 9.15 13.51 -8.74
N ALA A 500 8.13 14.25 -9.18
CA ALA A 500 7.08 14.78 -8.30
C ALA A 500 6.27 13.66 -7.63
N ALA A 501 5.84 12.65 -8.41
CA ALA A 501 5.18 11.47 -7.87
C ALA A 501 6.07 10.72 -6.88
N LYS A 502 7.37 10.62 -7.18
CA LYS A 502 8.37 10.00 -6.31
C LYS A 502 8.54 10.72 -4.99
N HIS A 503 8.68 12.04 -5.06
CA HIS A 503 8.72 12.89 -3.88
C HIS A 503 7.46 12.73 -3.04
N GLN A 504 6.27 12.74 -3.67
CA GLN A 504 4.99 12.63 -2.98
C GLN A 504 4.86 11.34 -2.16
N TRP A 505 5.15 10.17 -2.74
CA TRP A 505 5.03 8.92 -1.98
C TRP A 505 6.11 8.79 -0.90
N ARG A 506 7.32 9.34 -1.11
CA ARG A 506 8.38 9.35 -0.09
C ARG A 506 7.96 10.18 1.12
N VAL A 507 7.41 11.37 0.90
CA VAL A 507 6.91 12.20 2.00
C VAL A 507 5.74 11.52 2.71
N GLN A 508 4.86 10.80 1.99
CA GLN A 508 3.81 10.01 2.63
C GLN A 508 4.38 8.93 3.56
N ILE A 509 5.40 8.17 3.14
CA ILE A 509 6.05 7.17 4.01
C ILE A 509 6.68 7.85 5.22
N LEU A 510 7.38 8.96 5.03
CA LEU A 510 7.98 9.73 6.11
C LEU A 510 6.93 10.14 7.15
N CYS A 511 5.78 10.64 6.69
CA CYS A 511 4.67 11.01 7.54
C CYS A 511 4.12 9.80 8.31
N TYR A 512 3.92 8.64 7.67
CA TYR A 512 3.51 7.41 8.36
C TYR A 512 4.54 6.96 9.41
N ILE A 513 5.84 6.96 9.08
CA ILE A 513 6.90 6.60 10.03
C ILE A 513 6.86 7.51 11.26
N ARG A 514 6.78 8.84 11.07
CA ARG A 514 6.67 9.80 12.18
C ARG A 514 5.44 9.54 13.04
N THR A 515 4.29 9.25 12.42
CA THR A 515 3.06 8.91 13.16
C THR A 515 3.23 7.65 14.00
N TYR A 516 3.87 6.60 13.48
CA TYR A 516 4.12 5.38 14.26
C TYR A 516 5.18 5.56 15.36
N ILE A 517 6.19 6.40 15.15
CA ILE A 517 7.12 6.81 16.23
C ILE A 517 6.35 7.52 17.35
N ALA A 518 5.44 8.43 16.98
CA ALA A 518 4.60 9.12 17.94
C ALA A 518 3.68 8.15 18.71
N PHE A 519 3.11 7.12 18.05
CA PHE A 519 2.40 6.05 18.75
C PHE A 519 3.30 5.29 19.74
N CYS A 520 4.55 4.99 19.39
CA CYS A 520 5.50 4.37 20.32
C CYS A 520 5.70 5.23 21.58
N HIS A 521 5.95 6.53 21.42
CA HIS A 521 6.11 7.45 22.56
C HIS A 521 4.82 7.58 23.39
N SER A 522 3.65 7.58 22.75
CA SER A 522 2.36 7.61 23.46
C SER A 522 2.13 6.38 24.33
N LEU A 523 2.50 5.19 23.84
CA LEU A 523 2.36 3.93 24.57
C LEU A 523 3.34 3.84 25.75
N SER A 524 4.49 4.49 25.64
CA SER A 524 5.47 4.64 26.73
C SER A 524 5.16 5.80 27.69
N ALA A 525 4.12 6.59 27.42
CA ALA A 525 3.80 7.82 28.15
C ALA A 525 4.93 8.87 28.16
N GLU A 526 5.72 8.92 27.08
CA GLU A 526 6.81 9.89 26.87
C GLU A 526 6.26 11.17 26.21
N TRP A 527 5.50 11.95 26.97
CA TRP A 527 4.73 13.08 26.44
C TRP A 527 5.59 14.19 25.82
N SER A 528 6.80 14.43 26.35
CA SER A 528 7.73 15.43 25.80
C SER A 528 8.22 15.04 24.40
N GLN A 529 8.59 13.78 24.20
CA GLN A 529 9.00 13.26 22.89
C GLN A 529 7.82 13.22 21.91
N LEU A 530 6.63 12.83 22.37
CA LEU A 530 5.42 12.87 21.55
C LEU A 530 5.14 14.28 21.01
N LYS A 531 5.28 15.31 21.83
CA LYS A 531 5.12 16.70 21.39
C LYS A 531 6.11 17.06 20.27
N ILE A 532 7.38 16.73 20.44
CA ILE A 532 8.43 16.97 19.43
C ILE A 532 8.09 16.23 18.13
N CYS A 533 7.64 14.98 18.21
CA CYS A 533 7.22 14.21 17.04
C CYS A 533 6.04 14.86 16.31
N LEU A 534 5.03 15.36 17.03
CA LEU A 534 3.87 16.04 16.45
C LEU A 534 4.27 17.36 15.79
N GLU A 535 5.15 18.16 16.41
CA GLU A 535 5.67 19.40 15.82
C GLU A 535 6.47 19.13 14.53
N ASN A 536 7.31 18.09 14.52
CA ASN A 536 8.07 17.70 13.33
C ASN A 536 7.17 17.13 12.24
N LEU A 537 6.10 16.42 12.61
CA LEU A 537 5.10 15.94 11.67
C LEU A 537 4.34 17.10 11.04
N GLN A 538 3.92 18.10 11.83
CA GLN A 538 3.26 19.30 11.31
C GLN A 538 4.16 20.05 10.33
N LYS A 539 5.45 20.25 10.66
CA LYS A 539 6.43 20.86 9.74
C LYS A 539 6.56 20.08 8.42
N ALA A 540 6.60 18.75 8.49
CA ALA A 540 6.67 17.92 7.29
C ALA A 540 5.40 18.06 6.42
N ILE A 541 4.23 18.27 7.05
CA ILE A 541 2.95 18.52 6.39
C ILE A 541 2.88 19.93 5.80
N ASP A 542 3.38 20.94 6.49
CA ASP A 542 3.40 22.31 5.99
C ASP A 542 4.30 22.44 4.75
N ASN A 543 5.35 21.60 4.66
CA ASN A 543 6.23 21.51 3.50
C ASN A 543 5.66 20.68 2.33
N LEU A 544 4.47 20.06 2.48
CA LEU A 544 3.83 19.32 1.39
C LEU A 544 3.09 20.30 0.47
N GLU A 545 3.54 20.39 -0.78
CA GLU A 545 2.82 21.10 -1.84
C GLU A 545 1.47 20.45 -2.19
N VAL A 546 1.27 19.17 -1.82
CA VAL A 546 0.07 18.40 -2.16
C VAL A 546 -0.87 18.22 -0.96
N PRO A 547 -2.19 18.43 -1.14
CA PRO A 547 -3.18 18.19 -0.09
C PRO A 547 -3.13 16.77 0.47
N MET A 548 -2.97 16.68 1.78
CA MET A 548 -2.93 15.43 2.51
C MET A 548 -4.28 14.70 2.47
N LYS A 549 -4.28 13.37 2.35
CA LYS A 549 -5.52 12.58 2.34
C LYS A 549 -6.24 12.68 3.68
N ARG A 550 -7.57 12.77 3.62
CA ARG A 550 -8.46 12.94 4.80
C ARG A 550 -8.22 11.92 5.92
N HIS A 551 -8.09 10.64 5.60
CA HIS A 551 -7.87 9.59 6.61
C HIS A 551 -6.60 9.79 7.43
N PHE A 552 -5.55 10.31 6.82
CA PHE A 552 -4.29 10.57 7.50
C PHE A 552 -4.41 11.79 8.42
N GLN A 553 -5.18 12.82 8.02
CA GLN A 553 -5.54 13.93 8.92
C GLN A 553 -6.30 13.44 10.15
N SER A 554 -7.30 12.56 9.97
CA SER A 554 -8.07 11.97 11.07
C SER A 554 -7.16 11.25 12.08
N LEU A 555 -6.13 10.54 11.61
CA LEU A 555 -5.16 9.84 12.44
C LEU A 555 -4.31 10.82 13.29
N ILE A 556 -3.84 11.91 12.69
CA ILE A 556 -3.02 12.93 13.39
C ILE A 556 -3.83 13.66 14.45
N ILE A 557 -5.07 14.01 14.13
CA ILE A 557 -5.97 14.70 15.06
C ILE A 557 -6.28 13.81 16.24
N TYR A 558 -6.59 12.53 15.99
CA TYR A 558 -6.79 11.55 17.05
C TYR A 558 -5.56 11.45 17.95
N LEU A 559 -4.36 11.33 17.37
CA LEU A 559 -3.10 11.27 18.12
C LEU A 559 -2.84 12.54 18.93
N SER A 560 -3.21 13.72 18.41
CA SER A 560 -3.15 14.98 19.14
C SER A 560 -4.09 14.98 20.35
N GLY A 561 -5.30 14.45 20.20
CA GLY A 561 -6.23 14.23 21.31
C GLY A 561 -5.65 13.29 22.38
N VAL A 562 -4.98 12.21 21.97
CA VAL A 562 -4.27 11.29 22.89
C VAL A 562 -3.16 12.02 23.66
N TYR A 563 -2.41 12.90 23.00
CA TYR A 563 -1.40 13.74 23.66
C TYR A 563 -1.99 14.66 24.72
N TYR A 564 -3.07 15.40 24.40
CA TYR A 564 -3.71 16.31 25.36
C TYR A 564 -4.35 15.54 26.52
N GLN A 565 -4.97 14.39 26.25
CA GLN A 565 -5.51 13.53 27.29
C GLN A 565 -4.41 13.00 28.22
N GLY A 566 -3.28 12.56 27.65
CA GLY A 566 -2.14 12.03 28.40
C GLY A 566 -1.38 13.08 29.21
N SER A 567 -1.29 14.30 28.69
CA SER A 567 -0.65 15.45 29.37
C SER A 567 -1.54 16.13 30.41
N GLY A 568 -2.85 15.83 30.41
CA GLY A 568 -3.81 16.30 31.41
C GLY A 568 -4.67 17.50 31.00
N ASP A 569 -4.52 18.03 29.79
CA ASP A 569 -5.42 19.04 29.23
C ASP A 569 -6.68 18.37 28.66
N LEU A 570 -7.60 18.05 29.58
CA LEU A 570 -8.81 17.31 29.27
C LEU A 570 -9.85 18.14 28.49
N ASP A 571 -9.82 19.48 28.60
CA ASP A 571 -10.69 20.38 27.84
C ASP A 571 -10.38 20.26 26.35
N THR A 572 -9.12 20.49 25.97
CA THR A 572 -8.64 20.41 24.58
C THR A 572 -8.80 18.99 24.02
N ALA A 573 -8.50 17.97 24.81
CA ALA A 573 -8.67 16.58 24.39
C ALA A 573 -10.14 16.24 24.07
N LEU A 574 -11.07 16.71 24.91
CA LEU A 574 -12.50 16.45 24.71
C LEU A 574 -13.04 17.15 23.46
N GLU A 575 -12.59 18.39 23.18
CA GLU A 575 -12.92 19.12 21.95
C GLU A 575 -12.47 18.34 20.72
N ILE A 576 -11.21 17.88 20.72
CA ILE A 576 -10.64 17.10 19.63
C ILE A 576 -11.41 15.79 19.38
N PHE A 577 -11.70 15.02 20.43
CA PHE A 577 -12.43 13.76 20.28
C PHE A 577 -13.91 13.94 19.87
N GLN A 578 -14.45 15.16 20.00
CA GLN A 578 -15.81 15.51 19.56
C GLN A 578 -15.84 16.22 18.20
N ASP A 579 -14.70 16.32 17.50
CA ASP A 579 -14.63 16.87 16.14
C ASP A 579 -15.62 16.16 15.21
N SER A 580 -16.21 16.94 14.30
CA SER A 580 -17.15 16.46 13.28
C SER A 580 -16.66 15.26 12.47
N ARG A 581 -15.34 15.10 12.32
CA ARG A 581 -14.67 14.00 11.61
C ARG A 581 -14.81 12.65 12.31
N PHE A 582 -15.05 12.63 13.62
CA PHE A 582 -15.23 11.41 14.41
C PHE A 582 -16.70 11.08 14.70
N LYS A 583 -17.65 11.74 14.01
CA LYS A 583 -19.06 11.39 14.13
C LYS A 583 -19.33 10.01 13.54
N LEU A 584 -19.86 9.12 14.37
CA LEU A 584 -20.26 7.79 13.95
C LEU A 584 -21.51 7.88 13.04
N PRO A 585 -21.53 7.20 11.89
CA PRO A 585 -22.72 7.10 11.05
C PRO A 585 -23.84 6.36 11.78
N ALA A 586 -25.09 6.78 11.55
CA ALA A 586 -26.27 6.17 12.17
C ALA A 586 -26.50 4.72 11.70
N GLU A 587 -26.06 4.37 10.49
CA GLU A 587 -26.18 3.02 9.92
C GLU A 587 -24.82 2.57 9.38
N LYS A 588 -24.43 1.32 9.68
CA LYS A 588 -23.20 0.72 9.15
C LYS A 588 -23.46 0.18 7.75
N THR A 589 -22.88 0.81 6.73
CA THR A 589 -22.87 0.28 5.37
C THR A 589 -21.98 -0.96 5.29
N SER A 590 -22.49 -2.06 4.72
CA SER A 590 -21.77 -3.34 4.58
C SER A 590 -20.68 -3.31 3.50
N ASN A 591 -20.75 -2.37 2.55
CA ASN A 591 -19.88 -2.29 1.38
C ASN A 591 -18.93 -1.10 1.48
N ILE A 592 -18.04 -1.11 2.48
CA ILE A 592 -17.05 -0.05 2.70
C ILE A 592 -15.64 -0.50 2.34
N SER A 593 -14.81 0.45 1.91
CA SER A 593 -13.38 0.26 1.70
C SER A 593 -12.63 0.08 3.04
N SER A 594 -11.39 -0.39 2.98
CA SER A 594 -10.50 -0.47 4.15
C SER A 594 -10.19 0.89 4.76
N ILE A 595 -10.16 1.95 3.95
CA ILE A 595 -9.89 3.32 4.41
C ILE A 595 -11.09 3.84 5.21
N GLU A 596 -12.30 3.66 4.70
CA GLU A 596 -13.52 4.04 5.44
C GLU A 596 -13.68 3.22 6.73
N GLN A 597 -13.32 1.94 6.72
CA GLN A 597 -13.29 1.13 7.93
C GLN A 597 -12.25 1.66 8.93
N MET A 598 -11.06 2.07 8.50
CA MET A 598 -10.06 2.70 9.38
C MET A 598 -10.59 4.00 10.00
N GLU A 599 -11.21 4.89 9.20
CA GLU A 599 -11.78 6.14 9.72
C GLU A 599 -12.89 5.86 10.75
N PHE A 600 -13.71 4.85 10.49
CA PHE A 600 -14.74 4.37 11.42
C PHE A 600 -14.14 3.82 12.72
N ASP A 601 -13.06 3.04 12.65
CA ASP A 601 -12.36 2.50 13.82
C ASP A 601 -11.78 3.63 14.68
N ILE A 602 -11.19 4.66 14.05
CA ILE A 602 -10.66 5.84 14.75
C ILE A 602 -11.81 6.62 15.42
N ALA A 603 -12.95 6.77 14.76
CA ALA A 603 -14.13 7.42 15.33
C ALA A 603 -14.67 6.67 16.57
N ILE A 604 -14.67 5.32 16.53
CA ILE A 604 -15.01 4.49 17.71
C ILE A 604 -14.04 4.78 18.85
N LEU A 605 -12.74 4.76 18.58
CA LEU A 605 -11.72 5.03 19.60
C LEU A 605 -11.86 6.44 20.19
N ALA A 606 -12.06 7.46 19.36
CA ALA A 606 -12.32 8.83 19.82
C ALA A 606 -13.56 8.89 20.74
N GLY A 607 -14.63 8.18 20.38
CA GLY A 607 -15.81 8.04 21.23
C GLY A 607 -15.51 7.38 22.59
N LEU A 608 -14.74 6.30 22.61
CA LEU A 608 -14.33 5.65 23.85
C LEU A 608 -13.48 6.58 24.72
N ASN A 609 -12.52 7.30 24.13
CA ASN A 609 -11.69 8.26 24.86
C ASN A 609 -12.51 9.42 25.43
N ALA A 610 -13.46 9.98 24.65
CA ALA A 610 -14.37 11.00 25.13
C ALA A 610 -15.22 10.51 26.31
N LEU A 611 -15.75 9.27 26.27
CA LEU A 611 -16.49 8.68 27.38
C LEU A 611 -15.68 8.62 28.68
N LEU A 612 -14.39 8.26 28.58
CA LEU A 612 -13.50 8.21 29.74
C LEU A 612 -13.28 9.60 30.34
N ILE A 613 -13.14 10.65 29.51
CA ILE A 613 -12.99 12.04 29.98
C ILE A 613 -14.28 12.54 30.65
N LEU A 614 -15.46 12.20 30.09
CA LEU A 614 -16.77 12.56 30.63
C LEU A 614 -17.06 11.97 32.02
N GLN A 615 -16.19 11.11 32.57
CA GLN A 615 -16.30 10.65 33.96
C GLN A 615 -15.81 11.68 34.98
N HIS A 616 -15.10 12.72 34.55
CA HIS A 616 -14.66 13.80 35.41
C HIS A 616 -15.85 14.67 35.87
N GLN A 617 -15.85 15.11 37.14
CA GLN A 617 -16.99 15.81 37.76
C GLN A 617 -17.46 17.05 36.99
N LYS A 618 -16.54 17.75 36.29
CA LYS A 618 -16.81 18.94 35.48
C LYS A 618 -17.80 18.70 34.33
N TRP A 619 -17.77 17.52 33.69
CA TRP A 619 -18.58 17.22 32.50
C TRP A 619 -19.50 16.00 32.66
N PHE A 620 -19.63 15.50 33.89
CA PHE A 620 -20.35 14.29 34.16
C PHE A 620 -21.85 14.44 33.87
N ASP A 621 -22.33 13.72 32.85
CA ASP A 621 -23.75 13.59 32.52
C ASP A 621 -24.09 12.10 32.30
N PRO A 622 -24.80 11.47 33.25
CA PRO A 622 -25.09 10.04 33.18
C PRO A 622 -26.13 9.68 32.10
N VAL A 623 -26.96 10.62 31.63
CA VAL A 623 -27.89 10.42 30.52
C VAL A 623 -27.12 10.42 29.21
N ARG A 624 -26.27 11.43 29.00
CA ARG A 624 -25.39 11.52 27.83
C ARG A 624 -24.47 10.31 27.70
N ASN A 625 -23.87 9.88 28.81
CA ASN A 625 -22.99 8.70 28.83
C ASN A 625 -23.73 7.43 28.41
N LYS A 626 -24.97 7.23 28.89
CA LYS A 626 -25.78 6.07 28.51
C LYS A 626 -26.14 6.08 27.03
N ASN A 627 -26.55 7.22 26.48
CA ASN A 627 -26.89 7.34 25.06
C ASN A 627 -25.70 7.03 24.16
N MET A 628 -24.52 7.51 24.54
CA MET A 628 -23.29 7.29 23.80
C MET A 628 -22.83 5.82 23.88
N LEU A 629 -22.98 5.16 25.03
CA LEU A 629 -22.76 3.71 25.15
C LEU A 629 -23.71 2.90 24.26
N ASN A 630 -25.01 3.24 24.25
CA ASN A 630 -25.99 2.56 23.40
C ASN A 630 -25.67 2.69 21.90
N MET A 631 -25.06 3.80 21.48
CA MET A 631 -24.59 3.95 20.10
C MET A 631 -23.33 3.13 19.80
N LEU A 632 -22.40 3.05 20.75
CA LEU A 632 -21.12 2.35 20.59
C LEU A 632 -21.25 0.82 20.70
N GLU A 633 -22.17 0.33 21.53
CA GLU A 633 -22.33 -1.10 21.81
C GLU A 633 -22.48 -1.99 20.56
N PRO A 634 -23.40 -1.73 19.60
CA PRO A 634 -23.58 -2.60 18.43
C PRO A 634 -22.35 -2.63 17.52
N VAL A 635 -21.60 -1.52 17.46
CA VAL A 635 -20.43 -1.39 16.58
C VAL A 635 -19.15 -1.94 17.22
N CYS A 636 -19.05 -1.89 18.54
CA CYS A 636 -17.89 -2.39 19.30
C CYS A 636 -17.95 -3.89 19.57
N LEU A 637 -19.08 -4.46 20.01
CA LEU A 637 -19.14 -5.87 20.41
C LEU A 637 -18.97 -6.84 19.24
N ASN A 638 -19.45 -6.46 18.05
CA ASN A 638 -19.32 -7.24 16.82
C ASN A 638 -18.10 -6.84 15.99
N HIS A 639 -17.13 -6.15 16.60
CA HIS A 639 -15.95 -5.65 15.88
C HIS A 639 -14.97 -6.77 15.53
N ALA A 640 -14.37 -6.71 14.35
CA ALA A 640 -13.39 -7.71 13.91
C ALA A 640 -12.11 -7.66 14.77
N ASN A 641 -11.63 -6.45 15.05
CA ASN A 641 -10.49 -6.23 15.96
C ASN A 641 -10.92 -6.45 17.42
N GLN A 642 -10.36 -7.49 18.04
CA GLN A 642 -10.64 -7.88 19.43
C GLN A 642 -10.14 -6.85 20.46
N ASP A 643 -9.11 -6.06 20.15
CA ASP A 643 -8.63 -5.05 21.09
C ASP A 643 -9.63 -3.88 21.23
N ILE A 644 -10.39 -3.56 20.18
CA ILE A 644 -11.53 -2.61 20.27
C ILE A 644 -12.64 -3.18 21.15
N VAL A 645 -12.97 -4.47 20.98
CA VAL A 645 -13.94 -5.18 21.83
C VAL A 645 -13.50 -5.13 23.30
N ASN A 646 -12.21 -5.37 23.57
CA ASN A 646 -11.63 -5.33 24.90
C ASN A 646 -11.69 -3.91 25.50
N ALA A 647 -11.31 -2.88 24.73
CA ALA A 647 -11.40 -1.49 25.15
C ALA A 647 -12.84 -1.08 25.51
N PHE A 648 -13.82 -1.49 24.71
CA PHE A 648 -15.23 -1.26 25.02
C PHE A 648 -15.69 -1.98 26.29
N ASN A 649 -15.29 -3.24 26.50
CA ASN A 649 -15.58 -3.95 27.75
C ASN A 649 -15.00 -3.23 28.98
N LEU A 650 -13.80 -2.65 28.86
CA LEU A 650 -13.19 -1.85 29.94
C LEU A 650 -13.93 -0.51 30.14
N ALA A 651 -14.40 0.13 29.07
CA ALA A 651 -15.25 1.32 29.16
C ALA A 651 -16.58 0.99 29.88
N MET A 652 -17.19 -0.16 29.60
CA MET A 652 -18.41 -0.60 30.29
C MET A 652 -18.24 -0.73 31.80
N VAL A 653 -17.05 -1.14 32.26
CA VAL A 653 -16.73 -1.26 33.69
C VAL A 653 -16.51 0.11 34.34
N THR A 654 -15.88 1.05 33.63
CA THR A 654 -15.42 2.33 34.18
C THR A 654 -16.43 3.47 34.05
N VAL A 655 -17.31 3.44 33.05
CA VAL A 655 -18.31 4.49 32.79
C VAL A 655 -19.53 4.34 33.69
N LYS A 656 -19.81 5.39 34.46
CA LYS A 656 -21.01 5.50 35.31
C LYS A 656 -22.21 5.97 34.49
N THR A 657 -23.35 5.32 34.69
CA THR A 657 -24.62 5.54 33.96
C THR A 657 -25.79 5.71 34.93
N ASN A 658 -26.89 6.28 34.43
CA ASN A 658 -28.18 6.25 35.15
C ASN A 658 -28.71 4.81 35.16
N SER A 659 -28.99 4.31 36.37
CA SER A 659 -28.96 2.90 36.78
C SER A 659 -27.54 2.33 36.80
N PRO A 660 -26.96 2.08 38.00
CA PRO A 660 -25.65 1.45 38.11
C PRO A 660 -25.71 0.03 37.57
N LYS A 661 -24.64 -0.37 36.88
CA LYS A 661 -24.49 -1.75 36.40
C LYS A 661 -24.44 -2.72 37.57
N THR A 662 -25.04 -3.88 37.38
CA THR A 662 -25.02 -4.94 38.39
C THR A 662 -23.62 -5.52 38.54
N PHE A 663 -23.35 -6.09 39.71
CA PHE A 663 -22.09 -6.77 39.98
C PHE A 663 -21.79 -7.91 38.98
N ILE A 664 -22.85 -8.60 38.50
CA ILE A 664 -22.74 -9.70 37.54
C ILE A 664 -22.27 -9.18 36.18
N GLU A 665 -22.84 -8.07 35.69
CA GLU A 665 -22.45 -7.44 34.43
C GLU A 665 -20.99 -6.96 34.47
N ILE A 666 -20.58 -6.33 35.57
CA ILE A 666 -19.19 -5.88 35.75
C ILE A 666 -18.22 -7.06 35.69
N LYS A 667 -18.54 -8.17 36.39
CA LYS A 667 -17.72 -9.39 36.36
C LYS A 667 -17.65 -9.99 34.95
N HIS A 668 -18.76 -9.98 34.21
CA HIS A 668 -18.83 -10.48 32.84
C HIS A 668 -17.88 -9.69 31.91
N HIS A 669 -17.99 -8.36 31.88
CA HIS A 669 -17.15 -7.50 31.04
C HIS A 669 -15.66 -7.60 31.40
N LEU A 670 -15.30 -7.65 32.69
CA LEU A 670 -13.92 -7.84 33.11
C LEU A 670 -13.37 -9.20 32.68
N SER A 671 -14.16 -10.27 32.80
CA SER A 671 -13.74 -11.59 32.32
C SER A 671 -13.57 -11.64 30.80
N ALA A 672 -14.45 -10.96 30.06
CA ALA A 672 -14.35 -10.85 28.61
C ALA A 672 -13.07 -10.11 28.19
N ALA A 673 -12.81 -8.93 28.78
CA ALA A 673 -11.59 -8.16 28.53
C ALA A 673 -10.31 -8.92 28.91
N LEU A 674 -10.33 -9.67 30.02
CA LEU A 674 -9.17 -10.45 30.47
C LEU A 674 -8.83 -11.58 29.48
N ASN A 675 -9.85 -12.31 29.02
CA ASN A 675 -9.66 -13.39 28.07
C ASN A 675 -9.24 -12.85 26.70
N GLY A 676 -9.84 -11.74 26.26
CA GLY A 676 -9.49 -11.08 25.02
C GLY A 676 -8.06 -10.55 25.02
N ALA A 677 -7.62 -9.84 26.05
CA ALA A 677 -6.26 -9.31 26.15
C ALA A 677 -5.19 -10.41 26.19
N LYS A 678 -5.50 -11.57 26.80
CA LYS A 678 -4.62 -12.76 26.73
C LYS A 678 -4.56 -13.34 25.32
N LYS A 679 -5.71 -13.42 24.63
CA LYS A 679 -5.80 -13.94 23.27
C LYS A 679 -5.03 -13.07 22.27
N THR A 680 -5.11 -11.75 22.39
CA THR A 680 -4.37 -10.81 21.52
C THR A 680 -2.94 -10.57 21.98
N ASN A 681 -2.54 -11.14 23.13
CA ASN A 681 -1.24 -10.90 23.76
C ASN A 681 -0.95 -9.41 24.03
N ASN A 682 -1.98 -8.60 24.29
CA ASN A 682 -1.84 -7.18 24.56
C ASN A 682 -1.52 -6.92 26.04
N SER A 683 -0.23 -6.69 26.34
CA SER A 683 0.24 -6.54 27.73
C SER A 683 -0.31 -5.29 28.44
N GLN A 684 -0.63 -4.23 27.70
CA GLN A 684 -1.17 -3.00 28.27
C GLN A 684 -2.64 -3.17 28.63
N LEU A 685 -3.48 -3.70 27.72
CA LEU A 685 -4.87 -4.01 28.03
C LEU A 685 -4.98 -5.04 29.17
N LEU A 686 -4.08 -6.02 29.22
CA LEU A 686 -4.01 -6.97 30.32
C LEU A 686 -3.71 -6.28 31.65
N SER A 687 -2.74 -5.36 31.68
CA SER A 687 -2.41 -4.56 32.86
C SER A 687 -3.59 -3.73 33.35
N ILE A 688 -4.26 -3.02 32.44
CA ILE A 688 -5.45 -2.21 32.75
C ILE A 688 -6.55 -3.10 33.33
N THR A 689 -6.82 -4.25 32.71
CA THR A 689 -7.87 -5.17 33.14
C THR A 689 -7.61 -5.70 34.54
N VAL A 690 -6.40 -6.21 34.82
CA VAL A 690 -6.05 -6.75 36.15
C VAL A 690 -6.11 -5.65 37.21
N THR A 691 -5.69 -4.43 36.87
CA THR A 691 -5.77 -3.27 37.77
C THR A 691 -7.22 -2.92 38.09
N LEU A 692 -8.10 -2.88 37.08
CA LEU A 692 -9.52 -2.63 37.29
C LEU A 692 -10.19 -3.74 38.10
N MET A 693 -9.88 -5.01 37.84
CA MET A 693 -10.35 -6.13 38.66
C MET A 693 -9.95 -5.97 40.13
N PHE A 694 -8.69 -5.61 40.40
CA PHE A 694 -8.23 -5.34 41.76
C PHE A 694 -8.99 -4.17 42.39
N SER A 695 -9.05 -3.04 41.69
CA SER A 695 -9.71 -1.82 42.18
C SER A 695 -11.19 -2.03 42.53
N THR A 696 -11.89 -2.85 41.74
CA THR A 696 -13.34 -3.07 41.88
C THR A 696 -13.68 -4.05 42.99
N PHE A 697 -12.87 -5.10 43.18
CA PHE A 697 -13.23 -6.22 44.06
C PHE A 697 -12.43 -6.32 45.35
N PHE A 698 -11.25 -5.69 45.45
CA PHE A 698 -10.30 -5.98 46.53
C PHE A 698 -9.77 -4.74 47.26
N VAL A 699 -9.92 -3.53 46.73
CA VAL A 699 -9.54 -2.31 47.45
C VAL A 699 -10.32 -2.21 48.77
N GLY A 700 -9.60 -1.92 49.86
CA GLY A 700 -10.15 -1.82 51.21
C GLY A 700 -10.46 -3.15 51.90
N ARG A 701 -10.14 -4.30 51.28
CA ARG A 701 -10.33 -5.63 51.88
C ARG A 701 -9.02 -6.18 52.43
N ILE A 702 -9.07 -6.73 53.64
CA ILE A 702 -7.93 -7.39 54.30
C ILE A 702 -7.99 -8.89 53.98
N GLY A 703 -6.89 -9.46 53.49
CA GLY A 703 -6.76 -10.89 53.26
C GLY A 703 -5.73 -11.25 52.18
N LYS A 704 -5.23 -12.49 52.23
CA LYS A 704 -4.20 -13.01 51.31
C LYS A 704 -4.58 -12.92 49.82
N GLN A 705 -5.88 -12.98 49.50
CA GLN A 705 -6.37 -12.80 48.13
C GLN A 705 -6.22 -11.35 47.63
N ALA A 706 -6.45 -10.35 48.49
CA ALA A 706 -6.27 -8.94 48.16
C ALA A 706 -4.77 -8.64 47.99
N GLU A 707 -3.91 -9.15 48.87
CA GLU A 707 -2.45 -9.01 48.74
C GLU A 707 -1.94 -9.63 47.43
N ASN A 708 -2.32 -10.87 47.13
CA ASN A 708 -1.93 -11.54 45.89
C ASN A 708 -2.46 -10.78 44.65
N GLY A 709 -3.67 -10.23 44.72
CA GLY A 709 -4.27 -9.44 43.65
C GLY A 709 -3.51 -8.15 43.37
N ALA A 710 -3.14 -7.41 44.42
CA ALA A 710 -2.35 -6.18 44.31
C ALA A 710 -0.97 -6.45 43.74
N GLN A 711 -0.28 -7.50 44.21
CA GLN A 711 1.01 -7.93 43.67
C GLN A 711 0.90 -8.36 42.20
N ALA A 712 -0.18 -9.07 41.83
CA ALA A 712 -0.41 -9.47 40.45
C ALA A 712 -0.62 -8.26 39.52
N ALA A 713 -1.35 -7.23 39.98
CA ALA A 713 -1.54 -5.99 39.24
C ALA A 713 -0.20 -5.26 39.03
N SER A 714 0.57 -5.02 40.10
CA SER A 714 1.89 -4.37 40.02
C SER A 714 2.87 -5.14 39.11
N ARG A 715 2.98 -6.47 39.24
CA ARG A 715 3.83 -7.29 38.35
C ARG A 715 3.39 -7.27 36.89
N THR A 716 2.10 -7.09 36.63
CA THR A 716 1.58 -7.00 35.25
C THR A 716 1.83 -5.63 34.66
N ALA A 717 1.67 -4.56 35.45
CA ALA A 717 2.01 -3.20 35.05
C ALA A 717 3.50 -3.03 34.78
N ALA A 718 4.37 -3.57 35.63
CA ALA A 718 5.82 -3.61 35.41
C ALA A 718 6.18 -4.32 34.08
N ARG A 719 5.50 -5.43 33.77
CA ARG A 719 5.65 -6.12 32.46
C ARG A 719 5.12 -5.33 31.27
N SER A 720 4.17 -4.42 31.48
CA SER A 720 3.67 -3.52 30.43
C SER A 720 4.62 -2.35 30.15
N GLY A 721 5.60 -2.09 31.03
CA GLY A 721 6.60 -1.05 30.88
C GLY A 721 6.03 0.36 30.73
N ASN A 722 4.79 0.59 31.18
CA ASN A 722 4.13 1.89 31.09
C ASN A 722 4.18 2.57 32.47
N PRO A 723 4.89 3.71 32.62
CA PRO A 723 5.12 4.34 33.91
C PRO A 723 3.85 4.85 34.57
N LEU A 724 2.82 5.23 33.79
CA LEU A 724 1.51 5.62 34.32
C LEU A 724 0.85 4.47 35.05
N TRP A 725 0.76 3.29 34.42
CA TRP A 725 0.14 2.14 35.04
C TRP A 725 0.97 1.55 36.17
N MET A 726 2.31 1.59 36.09
CA MET A 726 3.19 1.21 37.20
C MET A 726 2.92 2.07 38.43
N SER A 727 2.89 3.40 38.27
CA SER A 727 2.59 4.33 39.36
C SER A 727 1.24 4.04 40.03
N VAL A 728 0.19 3.84 39.23
CA VAL A 728 -1.15 3.52 39.73
C VAL A 728 -1.16 2.21 40.51
N THR A 729 -0.59 1.13 39.96
CA THR A 729 -0.63 -0.18 40.61
C THR A 729 0.26 -0.27 41.84
N ASP A 730 1.40 0.42 41.84
CA ASP A 730 2.31 0.43 42.98
C ASP A 730 1.71 1.24 44.13
N ASN A 731 1.02 2.35 43.84
CA ASN A 731 0.24 3.07 44.86
C ASN A 731 -0.88 2.19 45.45
N LEU A 732 -1.61 1.45 44.62
CA LEU A 732 -2.64 0.49 45.10
C LEU A 732 -2.03 -0.63 45.96
N LEU A 733 -0.84 -1.11 45.62
CA LEU A 733 -0.12 -2.10 46.41
C LEU A 733 0.39 -1.52 47.73
N ALA A 734 0.86 -0.27 47.75
CA ALA A 734 1.27 0.42 48.96
C ALA A 734 0.11 0.55 49.96
N GLN A 735 -1.07 0.99 49.47
CA GLN A 735 -2.30 1.05 50.29
C GLN A 735 -2.70 -0.33 50.82
N CYS A 736 -2.58 -1.38 49.99
CA CYS A 736 -2.85 -2.74 50.42
C CYS A 736 -1.88 -3.18 51.54
N ASN A 737 -0.58 -2.92 51.39
CA ASN A 737 0.43 -3.25 52.39
C ASN A 737 0.21 -2.50 53.71
N GLU A 738 -0.19 -1.23 53.65
CA GLU A 738 -0.54 -0.41 54.82
C GLU A 738 -1.73 -1.03 55.59
N LEU A 739 -2.80 -1.42 54.90
CA LEU A 739 -3.95 -2.10 55.50
C LEU A 739 -3.61 -3.44 56.16
N HIS A 740 -2.54 -4.11 55.71
CA HIS A 740 -2.04 -5.35 56.30
C HIS A 740 -0.97 -5.13 57.40
N GLY A 741 -0.68 -3.87 57.77
CA GLY A 741 0.29 -3.53 58.81
C GLY A 741 1.76 -3.64 58.36
N LYS A 742 2.03 -3.79 57.06
CA LYS A 742 3.39 -3.88 56.49
C LYS A 742 3.93 -2.50 56.13
N ALA A 743 4.16 -1.67 57.15
CA ALA A 743 4.49 -0.25 56.97
C ALA A 743 5.77 -0.01 56.15
N GLU A 744 6.81 -0.83 56.31
CA GLU A 744 8.07 -0.68 55.56
C GLU A 744 7.90 -1.05 54.08
N ASP A 745 7.20 -2.14 53.77
CA ASP A 745 6.88 -2.52 52.39
C ASP A 745 5.98 -1.47 51.71
N ALA A 746 5.05 -0.87 52.46
CA ALA A 746 4.17 0.19 51.98
C ALA A 746 4.98 1.43 51.58
N LYS A 747 5.91 1.90 52.44
CA LYS A 747 6.80 3.03 52.13
C LYS A 747 7.69 2.75 50.91
N ALA A 748 8.30 1.56 50.84
CA ALA A 748 9.15 1.18 49.72
C ALA A 748 8.37 1.16 48.40
N THR A 749 7.16 0.59 48.41
CA THR A 749 6.30 0.55 47.21
C THR A 749 5.80 1.94 46.81
N MET A 750 5.48 2.80 47.80
CA MET A 750 5.09 4.19 47.55
C MET A 750 6.22 5.00 46.90
N ALA A 751 7.48 4.77 47.29
CA ALA A 751 8.63 5.40 46.65
C ALA A 751 8.74 5.02 45.16
N LEU A 752 8.53 3.74 44.82
CA LEU A 752 8.50 3.27 43.42
C LEU A 752 7.34 3.90 42.62
N ALA A 753 6.17 4.06 43.26
CA ALA A 753 5.03 4.71 42.64
C ALA A 753 5.32 6.19 42.30
N LEU A 754 6.01 6.90 43.20
CA LEU A 754 6.44 8.29 43.00
C LEU A 754 7.55 8.41 41.96
N GLU A 755 8.52 7.48 41.92
CA GLU A 755 9.56 7.45 40.88
C GLU A 755 8.93 7.29 39.49
N SER A 756 7.97 6.38 39.36
CA SER A 756 7.23 6.16 38.11
C SER A 756 6.37 7.38 37.73
N ALA A 757 5.78 8.06 38.71
CA ALA A 757 5.05 9.31 38.48
C ALA A 757 5.97 10.45 38.02
N GLY A 758 7.19 10.52 38.56
CA GLY A 758 8.20 11.52 38.15
C GLY A 758 8.52 11.44 36.65
N LYS A 759 8.54 10.24 36.07
CA LYS A 759 8.76 10.00 34.63
C LYS A 759 7.63 10.54 33.73
N LEU A 760 6.47 10.88 34.30
CA LEU A 760 5.32 11.43 33.58
C LEU A 760 5.27 12.96 33.61
N SER A 761 6.07 13.60 34.48
CA SER A 761 6.09 15.05 34.62
C SER A 761 6.62 15.71 33.36
N LEU A 762 5.86 16.67 32.83
CA LEU A 762 6.29 17.56 31.74
C LEU A 762 7.27 18.65 32.22
N LYS A 763 7.48 18.77 33.54
CA LYS A 763 8.52 19.63 34.11
C LYS A 763 9.79 18.81 34.37
N PRO A 764 10.96 19.29 33.92
CA PRO A 764 12.24 18.62 34.11
C PRO A 764 12.61 18.47 35.59
#